data_AF-A0A7V3JLQ0-F1
#
_entry.id   AF-A0A7V3JLQ0-F1
#
_cell.length_a   1.000
_cell.length_b   1.000
_cell.length_c   1.000
_cell.angle_alpha   90.00
_cell.angle_beta   90.00
_cell.angle_gamma   90.00
#
_symmetry.space_group_name_H-M   'P 1'
#
loop_
_entity.id
_entity.type
_entity.pdbx_description
1 polymer ?
#
loop_
_entity_poly.entity_id
_entity_poly.type
_entity_poly.pdbx_seq_one_letter_code
_entity_poly.pdbx_strand_id
1 'polypeptide(L)'
;MKGRLAIGLASVLAMVAMASAAAPRPALLFCSPQGLSGGWLDLQYARELHAKGFEIDYTEDLAEVTPARIQMYNVLVIYATPDAFDVTNRGMKSSPEKAKAFAMMIDAYVAGGGGVLLMPTECNLLKQQVADLTDLWGAKLPLERIEEKDPARLGALTHASQHVPLAWTDQVLPSPVSDGVKQIWYPISPAYNAQMTGPLLLDPNWQVVVKASKTAVTRAIDLAKSTMPVLANPVYRGASIAEPPLFAIRSYQKGRIALVSQWRQFSIGSGTRFIFQRQVLCAGAAGKPSDFGRLLENTYRWLAAPSLQAGRPGGYITPPEKLVPPNAHPRVKQQYADQFWPYDRQALGSAAPPAHLKLFRGLIGAKTVLGGGQGTVAEYARAATEAALDFLVFMDEFERLDADKLRQLTHECRKHSHSRLQLFPGFAVRNNIGNRMFFFSPEPAWIPDYCLTGPGKKTLYIQEEDGQGGFTGYLTPFLDWVLNAYHVDKGQVGYFDFSASPHGMRMHDLRLYGMAAVRYYRHGRRVEDNLDAYLLTAHCTIPPAPVSVNEVVTPAELVAEVRAGHALVYAQASALDRVFAEALRWTHQYDAPNVSVSDGPRVLAWPACYRVWTLGAEEFVTGRSVMPSPLVVVSDKGLREIRLYNGRELYRRFLPGGAHEFRQTLVLEGSIQKNLVLVAEDVEGGRALTFARRCWKDGGLAVSFCSDHVNDGTMALTHGPFSYPWIRHPALPTDVAGETWDGGPVGALPLVAHQATAPVLECDQGTEDGSRFDQVPILEFSDDGALAVSSPRFELFDDKLKAVVNPWHTYGPIAGPSRLMEYTQQYREYVPPTVGTPQTGWAAPGVREGTNASLFRQEIRFKTDLTLKRLALGHFFLKPEAKLVVSAGGSLKVLEAGQPGQDAAVVLRRGDWLGLFAAKPANSNLFFNRGGPIRVEKHGTLLQFQAERQQPVVKRGEAFVMEIAGIGFPVNVPVGSAADLQEYVEYLKAPVGLAVLRGRRLEDPGLIEFAPDEGLAVELTLTRPPRKLGLTVPCRIRGLNPRWSAGLFQKKGYVKGDYGPGENRYRPLGVDLAGAAYVPLYPDYAELTHVVAGHPIVAGSEGRELFIQVTHVATQPHRWHVSVNNPTDRTIRTTLRGSMVLPGLDFPETPLTLAPGAYAVLH
;
A
#
# COMPACT_ATOMS: atom_id res chain seq x y z
N MET A 1 35.51 47.95 -51.09
CA MET A 1 35.40 49.17 -51.91
C MET A 1 33.94 49.31 -52.30
N LYS A 2 33.16 50.20 -51.68
CA LYS A 2 33.02 51.67 -51.86
C LYS A 2 32.15 52.07 -53.05
N GLY A 3 31.06 52.78 -52.75
CA GLY A 3 30.25 53.64 -53.64
C GLY A 3 28.86 53.87 -53.04
N ARG A 4 28.67 54.78 -52.07
CA ARG A 4 28.33 56.23 -52.19
C ARG A 4 27.15 56.51 -53.15
N LEU A 5 25.94 56.82 -52.66
CA LEU A 5 25.40 58.07 -52.06
C LEU A 5 24.83 59.04 -53.12
N ALA A 6 23.50 59.23 -53.16
CA ALA A 6 22.83 60.49 -53.50
C ALA A 6 21.31 60.42 -53.21
N ILE A 7 20.78 61.55 -52.75
CA ILE A 7 19.44 61.81 -52.20
C ILE A 7 18.45 62.18 -53.32
N GLY A 8 17.18 61.77 -53.20
CA GLY A 8 16.07 62.28 -54.01
C GLY A 8 14.71 61.97 -53.36
N LEU A 9 13.94 63.01 -53.04
CA LEU A 9 12.61 62.99 -52.44
C LEU A 9 11.57 62.33 -53.37
N ALA A 10 10.84 61.31 -52.91
CA ALA A 10 9.58 60.87 -53.53
C ALA A 10 8.67 60.11 -52.53
N SER A 11 7.48 60.68 -52.31
CA SER A 11 6.20 60.08 -51.90
C SER A 11 6.20 58.79 -51.07
N VAL A 12 5.97 58.93 -49.76
CA VAL A 12 5.62 57.83 -48.85
C VAL A 12 4.18 57.38 -49.10
N LEU A 13 4.00 56.23 -49.76
CA LEU A 13 2.79 55.42 -49.62
C LEU A 13 3.08 54.34 -48.57
N ALA A 14 2.47 54.47 -47.40
CA ALA A 14 2.54 53.48 -46.34
C ALA A 14 1.67 52.27 -46.70
N MET A 15 2.29 51.15 -47.10
CA MET A 15 1.68 49.83 -46.90
C MET A 15 2.02 49.35 -45.49
N VAL A 16 1.13 49.64 -44.55
CA VAL A 16 1.09 48.96 -43.26
C VAL A 16 0.71 47.51 -43.53
N ALA A 17 1.66 46.59 -43.40
CA ALA A 17 1.35 45.19 -43.20
C ALA A 17 0.61 45.08 -41.86
N MET A 18 -0.73 45.09 -41.90
CA MET A 18 -1.54 44.74 -40.75
C MET A 18 -1.25 43.28 -40.42
N ALA A 19 -0.44 43.06 -39.38
CA ALA A 19 -0.44 41.79 -38.68
C ALA A 19 -1.87 41.57 -38.18
N SER A 20 -2.59 40.64 -38.81
CA SER A 20 -3.86 40.12 -38.31
C SER A 20 -3.65 39.70 -36.86
N ALA A 21 -4.24 40.44 -35.92
CA ALA A 21 -4.24 40.04 -34.52
C ALA A 21 -4.92 38.67 -34.45
N ALA A 22 -4.18 37.64 -34.05
CA ALA A 22 -4.72 36.30 -33.90
C ALA A 22 -5.96 36.35 -33.00
N ALA A 23 -7.05 35.70 -33.41
CA ALA A 23 -8.29 35.67 -32.64
C ALA A 23 -8.00 35.19 -31.21
N PRO A 24 -8.57 35.84 -30.17
CA PRO A 24 -8.32 35.48 -28.79
C PRO A 24 -8.76 34.04 -28.51
N ARG A 25 -7.84 33.25 -27.95
CA ARG A 25 -8.08 31.86 -27.58
C ARG A 25 -8.93 31.78 -26.30
N PRO A 26 -9.95 30.91 -26.22
CA PRO A 26 -10.68 30.69 -24.98
C PRO A 26 -9.76 30.11 -23.89
N ALA A 27 -9.74 30.74 -22.71
CA ALA A 27 -9.05 30.25 -21.54
C ALA A 27 -9.96 29.38 -20.64
N LEU A 28 -9.50 28.18 -20.31
CA LEU A 28 -10.21 27.20 -19.48
C LEU A 28 -9.45 26.99 -18.16
N LEU A 29 -10.17 27.03 -17.04
CA LEU A 29 -9.66 26.60 -15.74
C LEU A 29 -10.37 25.30 -15.32
N PHE A 30 -9.60 24.22 -15.18
CA PHE A 30 -10.08 23.00 -14.53
C PHE A 30 -9.96 23.14 -13.01
N CYS A 31 -11.08 23.25 -12.32
CA CYS A 31 -11.16 23.40 -10.87
C CYS A 31 -10.96 22.05 -10.17
N SER A 32 -9.73 21.52 -10.25
CA SER A 32 -9.33 20.29 -9.57
C SER A 32 -9.12 20.52 -8.06
N PRO A 33 -9.66 19.64 -7.20
CA PRO A 33 -9.41 19.72 -5.77
C PRO A 33 -8.02 19.22 -5.35
N GLN A 34 -7.28 18.53 -6.22
CA GLN A 34 -6.00 17.90 -5.87
C GLN A 34 -5.00 17.92 -7.05
N GLY A 35 -5.00 19.01 -7.83
CA GLY A 35 -4.08 19.16 -8.96
C GLY A 35 -4.30 18.12 -10.04
N LEU A 36 -3.23 17.51 -10.55
CA LEU A 36 -3.31 16.42 -11.53
C LEU A 36 -3.34 15.03 -10.89
N SER A 37 -3.24 14.93 -9.57
CA SER A 37 -3.24 13.66 -8.84
C SER A 37 -4.60 12.97 -8.97
N GLY A 38 -4.68 11.63 -8.94
CA GLY A 38 -5.98 10.93 -8.96
C GLY A 38 -6.84 11.19 -10.21
N GLY A 39 -6.21 11.53 -11.33
CA GLY A 39 -6.87 11.65 -12.63
C GLY A 39 -7.89 12.79 -12.70
N TRP A 40 -7.64 13.92 -12.03
CA TRP A 40 -8.50 15.10 -12.16
C TRP A 40 -8.37 15.82 -13.50
N LEU A 41 -7.22 15.69 -14.17
CA LEU A 41 -7.02 16.17 -15.54
C LEU A 41 -5.90 15.36 -16.21
N ASP A 42 -6.15 14.91 -17.42
CA ASP A 42 -5.17 14.24 -18.26
C ASP A 42 -4.30 15.28 -18.98
N LEU A 43 -3.00 15.31 -18.67
CA LEU A 43 -2.07 16.24 -19.34
C LEU A 43 -2.00 16.04 -20.86
N GLN A 44 -2.20 14.83 -21.36
CA GLN A 44 -2.22 14.60 -22.81
C GLN A 44 -3.47 15.25 -23.43
N TYR A 45 -4.63 15.15 -22.77
CA TYR A 45 -5.84 15.85 -23.17
C TYR A 45 -5.68 17.37 -23.10
N ALA A 46 -5.06 17.89 -22.04
CA ALA A 46 -4.77 19.32 -21.90
C ALA A 46 -3.88 19.85 -23.04
N ARG A 47 -2.83 19.13 -23.43
CA ARG A 47 -1.99 19.47 -24.58
C ARG A 47 -2.75 19.49 -25.89
N GLU A 48 -3.67 18.53 -26.08
CA GLU A 48 -4.51 18.48 -27.28
C GLU A 48 -5.49 19.65 -27.36
N LEU A 49 -6.13 20.01 -26.25
CA LEU A 49 -6.94 21.23 -26.19
C LEU A 49 -6.09 22.46 -26.48
N HIS A 50 -4.90 22.56 -25.89
CA HIS A 50 -4.00 23.68 -26.15
C HIS A 50 -3.62 23.76 -27.64
N ALA A 51 -3.30 22.63 -28.28
CA ALA A 51 -3.04 22.55 -29.71
C ALA A 51 -4.27 22.96 -30.56
N LYS A 52 -5.49 22.68 -30.06
CA LYS A 52 -6.77 23.05 -30.69
C LYS A 52 -7.22 24.49 -30.46
N GLY A 53 -6.37 25.34 -29.90
CA GLY A 53 -6.65 26.77 -29.78
C GLY A 53 -7.23 27.22 -28.45
N PHE A 54 -7.05 26.44 -27.37
CA PHE A 54 -7.46 26.82 -26.03
C PHE A 54 -6.25 27.22 -25.16
N GLU A 55 -6.45 28.10 -24.21
CA GLU A 55 -5.52 28.29 -23.09
C GLU A 55 -6.01 27.46 -21.91
N ILE A 56 -5.12 26.75 -21.23
CA ILE A 56 -5.45 25.72 -20.24
C ILE A 56 -4.73 25.99 -18.93
N ASP A 57 -5.47 25.93 -17.83
CA ASP A 57 -4.93 25.87 -16.49
C ASP A 57 -5.73 24.90 -15.63
N TYR A 58 -5.19 24.57 -14.47
CA TYR A 58 -5.86 23.83 -13.43
C TYR A 58 -5.43 24.34 -12.05
N THR A 59 -6.27 24.06 -11.05
CA THR A 59 -6.00 24.37 -9.63
C THR A 59 -5.32 23.18 -8.95
N GLU A 60 -4.43 23.45 -7.98
CA GLU A 60 -3.82 22.41 -7.14
C GLU A 60 -4.72 22.06 -5.94
N ASP A 61 -5.53 23.02 -5.47
CA ASP A 61 -6.55 22.87 -4.43
C ASP A 61 -7.73 23.83 -4.72
N LEU A 62 -8.96 23.49 -4.29
CA LEU A 62 -10.14 24.31 -4.53
C LEU A 62 -10.08 25.70 -3.86
N ALA A 63 -9.22 25.89 -2.84
CA ALA A 63 -8.96 27.19 -2.23
C ALA A 63 -8.37 28.21 -3.22
N GLU A 64 -7.78 27.74 -4.33
CA GLU A 64 -7.26 28.61 -5.37
C GLU A 64 -8.35 29.21 -6.26
N VAL A 65 -9.58 28.67 -6.21
CA VAL A 65 -10.75 29.21 -6.91
C VAL A 65 -11.23 30.46 -6.19
N THR A 66 -10.56 31.58 -6.45
CA THR A 66 -10.84 32.89 -5.84
C THR A 66 -11.44 33.85 -6.87
N PRO A 67 -12.15 34.92 -6.45
CA PRO A 67 -12.70 35.91 -7.38
C PRO A 67 -11.64 36.50 -8.31
N ALA A 68 -10.45 36.80 -7.79
CA ALA A 68 -9.36 37.38 -8.58
C ALA A 68 -8.84 36.39 -9.64
N ARG A 69 -8.67 35.10 -9.26
CA ARG A 69 -8.15 34.10 -10.19
C ARG A 69 -9.15 33.78 -11.30
N ILE A 70 -10.41 33.50 -10.96
CA ILE A 70 -11.40 33.05 -11.95
C ILE A 70 -11.69 34.09 -13.04
N GLN A 71 -11.48 35.39 -12.76
CA GLN A 71 -11.67 36.47 -13.75
C GLN A 71 -10.69 36.43 -14.92
N MET A 72 -9.59 35.66 -14.83
CA MET A 72 -8.63 35.50 -15.93
C MET A 72 -9.08 34.48 -16.98
N TYR A 73 -10.14 33.71 -16.73
CA TYR A 73 -10.56 32.59 -17.58
C TYR A 73 -11.93 32.87 -18.20
N ASN A 74 -12.16 32.29 -19.37
CA ASN A 74 -13.45 32.37 -20.05
C ASN A 74 -14.41 31.26 -19.59
N VAL A 75 -13.85 30.10 -19.20
CA VAL A 75 -14.61 28.92 -18.78
C VAL A 75 -14.02 28.30 -17.52
N LEU A 76 -14.87 27.92 -16.57
CA LEU A 76 -14.52 27.08 -15.43
C LEU A 76 -15.11 25.68 -15.62
N VAL A 77 -14.32 24.65 -15.36
CA VAL A 77 -14.79 23.25 -15.30
C VAL A 77 -14.75 22.81 -13.84
N ILE A 78 -15.92 22.62 -13.23
CA ILE A 78 -16.06 22.35 -11.79
C ILE A 78 -16.50 20.90 -11.58
N TYR A 79 -15.67 20.17 -10.83
CA TYR A 79 -15.95 18.77 -10.48
C TYR A 79 -16.62 18.60 -9.10
N ALA A 80 -16.32 19.50 -8.16
CA ALA A 80 -16.84 19.48 -6.80
C ALA A 80 -16.79 20.89 -6.21
N THR A 81 -17.68 21.17 -5.25
CA THR A 81 -17.61 22.40 -4.45
C THR A 81 -16.69 22.18 -3.24
N PRO A 82 -16.05 23.24 -2.71
CA PRO A 82 -15.16 23.11 -1.55
C PRO A 82 -15.83 22.45 -0.33
N ASP A 83 -17.10 22.74 -0.09
CA ASP A 83 -17.83 22.16 1.03
C ASP A 83 -18.20 20.69 0.80
N ALA A 84 -18.70 20.34 -0.40
CA ALA A 84 -18.99 18.94 -0.73
C ALA A 84 -17.72 18.08 -0.71
N PHE A 85 -16.59 18.59 -1.19
CA PHE A 85 -15.32 17.87 -1.15
C PHE A 85 -14.84 17.63 0.29
N ASP A 86 -14.91 18.62 1.17
CA ASP A 86 -14.56 18.44 2.59
C ASP A 86 -15.46 17.42 3.29
N VAL A 87 -16.77 17.44 3.01
CA VAL A 87 -17.72 16.47 3.58
C VAL A 87 -17.47 15.06 3.06
N THR A 88 -17.36 14.90 1.74
CA THR A 88 -17.32 13.58 1.10
C THR A 88 -15.95 12.93 1.11
N ASN A 89 -14.88 13.71 0.90
CA ASN A 89 -13.51 13.19 0.79
C ASN A 89 -12.69 13.36 2.07
N ARG A 90 -13.06 14.29 2.96
CA ARG A 90 -12.33 14.53 4.22
C ARG A 90 -13.15 14.21 5.48
N GLY A 91 -14.41 13.79 5.33
CA GLY A 91 -15.29 13.43 6.45
C GLY A 91 -15.62 14.59 7.38
N MET A 92 -15.46 15.84 6.91
CA MET A 92 -15.74 17.03 7.69
C MET A 92 -17.25 17.31 7.78
N LYS A 93 -17.67 18.14 8.73
CA LYS A 93 -19.05 18.63 8.79
C LYS A 93 -19.27 19.68 7.69
N SER A 94 -20.46 19.65 7.09
CA SER A 94 -20.92 20.66 6.12
C SER A 94 -20.94 22.06 6.73
N SER A 95 -20.49 23.06 5.98
CA SER A 95 -20.57 24.49 6.28
C SER A 95 -21.48 25.18 5.24
N PRO A 96 -22.74 25.48 5.61
CA PRO A 96 -23.67 26.21 4.75
C PRO A 96 -23.14 27.57 4.29
N GLU A 97 -22.37 28.26 5.13
CA GLU A 97 -21.76 29.55 4.83
C GLU A 97 -20.70 29.42 3.73
N LYS A 98 -19.84 28.40 3.84
CA LYS A 98 -18.81 28.08 2.83
C LYS A 98 -19.46 27.69 1.49
N ALA A 99 -20.47 26.83 1.53
CA ALA A 99 -21.25 26.44 0.36
C ALA A 99 -21.89 27.65 -0.33
N LYS A 100 -22.58 28.51 0.43
CA LYS A 100 -23.22 29.72 -0.09
C LYS A 100 -22.23 30.73 -0.64
N ALA A 101 -21.12 30.98 0.06
CA ALA A 101 -20.10 31.93 -0.38
C ALA A 101 -19.48 31.50 -1.72
N PHE A 102 -19.16 30.22 -1.86
CA PHE A 102 -18.65 29.68 -3.12
C PHE A 102 -19.68 29.79 -4.24
N ALA A 103 -20.93 29.38 -3.98
CA ALA A 103 -22.00 29.46 -4.97
C ALA A 103 -22.24 30.89 -5.47
N MET A 104 -22.30 31.88 -4.57
CA MET A 104 -22.47 33.29 -4.93
C MET A 104 -21.28 33.85 -5.73
N MET A 105 -20.05 33.44 -5.40
CA MET A 105 -18.87 33.84 -6.17
C MET A 105 -18.91 33.33 -7.61
N ILE A 106 -19.27 32.05 -7.80
CA ILE A 106 -19.40 31.47 -9.14
C ILE A 106 -20.57 32.10 -9.89
N ASP A 107 -21.69 32.36 -9.21
CA ASP A 107 -22.85 33.05 -9.80
C ASP A 107 -22.47 34.45 -10.31
N ALA A 108 -21.73 35.23 -9.51
CA ALA A 108 -21.21 36.55 -9.91
C ALA A 108 -20.24 36.48 -11.10
N TYR A 109 -19.44 35.40 -11.20
CA TYR A 109 -18.59 35.18 -12.36
C TYR A 109 -19.40 34.91 -13.65
N VAL A 110 -20.45 34.09 -13.57
CA VAL A 110 -21.36 33.85 -14.71
C VAL A 110 -22.16 35.12 -15.05
N ALA A 111 -22.58 35.88 -14.05
CA ALA A 111 -23.20 37.20 -14.20
C ALA A 111 -22.32 38.20 -14.99
N GLY A 112 -20.99 38.05 -14.86
CA GLY A 112 -19.98 38.83 -15.58
C GLY A 112 -19.75 38.39 -17.03
N GLY A 113 -20.41 37.33 -17.49
CA GLY A 113 -20.23 36.75 -18.84
C GLY A 113 -19.41 35.45 -18.87
N GLY A 114 -18.94 34.97 -17.72
CA GLY A 114 -18.17 33.73 -17.61
C GLY A 114 -18.99 32.48 -17.98
N GLY A 115 -18.29 31.46 -18.49
CA GLY A 115 -18.85 30.14 -18.79
C GLY A 115 -18.54 29.11 -17.69
N VAL A 116 -19.47 28.21 -17.37
CA VAL A 116 -19.22 27.10 -16.42
C VAL A 116 -19.68 25.76 -16.98
N LEU A 117 -18.83 24.74 -16.92
CA LEU A 117 -19.20 23.33 -17.08
C LEU A 117 -19.15 22.64 -15.73
N LEU A 118 -20.28 22.09 -15.29
CA LEU A 118 -20.35 21.18 -14.15
C LEU A 118 -20.16 19.74 -14.64
N MET A 119 -19.15 19.06 -14.08
CA MET A 119 -18.83 17.67 -14.41
C MET A 119 -18.53 16.86 -13.13
N PRO A 120 -19.53 16.65 -12.26
CA PRO A 120 -19.29 15.98 -10.99
C PRO A 120 -18.87 14.52 -11.16
N THR A 121 -17.88 14.11 -10.37
CA THR A 121 -17.61 12.69 -10.13
C THR A 121 -18.50 12.25 -8.97
N GLU A 122 -19.79 12.11 -9.26
CA GLU A 122 -20.81 11.92 -8.24
C GLU A 122 -20.76 10.51 -7.64
N CYS A 123 -20.81 10.44 -6.31
CA CYS A 123 -20.83 9.18 -5.55
C CYS A 123 -22.09 9.07 -4.67
N ASN A 124 -22.84 10.16 -4.47
CA ASN A 124 -24.00 10.26 -3.58
C ASN A 124 -23.68 9.78 -2.15
N LEU A 125 -22.50 10.13 -1.64
CA LEU A 125 -22.04 9.83 -0.29
C LEU A 125 -22.06 11.10 0.55
N LEU A 126 -22.79 11.15 1.66
CA LEU A 126 -22.87 12.28 2.60
C LEU A 126 -23.41 13.61 2.03
N LYS A 127 -22.89 14.10 0.91
CA LYS A 127 -23.33 15.30 0.18
C LYS A 127 -23.03 15.16 -1.32
N GLN A 128 -23.90 15.68 -2.18
CA GLN A 128 -23.67 15.69 -3.63
C GLN A 128 -22.61 16.73 -4.04
N GLN A 129 -21.77 16.39 -5.02
CA GLN A 129 -20.52 17.10 -5.31
C GLN A 129 -20.72 18.55 -5.76
N VAL A 130 -21.83 18.84 -6.45
CA VAL A 130 -22.10 20.17 -7.03
C VAL A 130 -23.49 20.72 -6.65
N ALA A 131 -24.14 20.15 -5.64
CA ALA A 131 -25.49 20.56 -5.21
C ALA A 131 -25.57 22.06 -4.89
N ASP A 132 -24.52 22.64 -4.32
CA ASP A 132 -24.50 24.07 -3.97
C ASP A 132 -24.67 24.99 -5.19
N LEU A 133 -24.31 24.52 -6.40
CA LEU A 133 -24.47 25.25 -7.65
C LEU A 133 -25.73 24.82 -8.42
N THR A 134 -25.98 23.51 -8.52
CA THR A 134 -27.13 23.02 -9.29
C THR A 134 -28.46 23.49 -8.71
N ASP A 135 -28.54 23.61 -7.37
CA ASP A 135 -29.72 24.07 -6.66
C ASP A 135 -30.09 25.52 -7.03
N LEU A 136 -29.09 26.37 -7.23
CA LEU A 136 -29.27 27.76 -7.67
C LEU A 136 -29.70 27.85 -9.14
N TRP A 137 -29.26 26.89 -9.96
CA TRP A 137 -29.44 26.92 -11.41
C TRP A 137 -30.58 26.02 -11.91
N GLY A 138 -31.44 25.52 -11.04
CA GLY A 138 -32.62 24.74 -11.43
C GLY A 138 -32.28 23.37 -12.01
N ALA A 139 -31.21 22.74 -11.52
CA ALA A 139 -30.82 21.38 -11.86
C ALA A 139 -30.65 20.54 -10.59
N LYS A 140 -30.83 19.22 -10.70
CA LYS A 140 -30.64 18.25 -9.61
C LYS A 140 -30.06 16.96 -10.16
N LEU A 141 -29.32 16.24 -9.31
CA LEU A 141 -28.80 14.90 -9.60
C LEU A 141 -29.66 13.88 -8.84
N PRO A 142 -30.61 13.18 -9.50
CA PRO A 142 -31.45 12.21 -8.81
C PRO A 142 -30.67 10.94 -8.45
N LEU A 143 -31.07 10.28 -7.36
CA LEU A 143 -30.55 9.00 -6.87
C LEU A 143 -31.00 7.84 -7.75
N GLU A 144 -30.49 7.82 -8.97
CA GLU A 144 -30.91 6.88 -10.00
C GLU A 144 -29.73 6.36 -10.82
N ARG A 145 -29.90 5.14 -11.34
CA ARG A 145 -28.98 4.52 -12.32
C ARG A 145 -29.71 4.34 -13.64
N ILE A 146 -28.99 4.53 -14.73
CA ILE A 146 -29.42 4.26 -16.11
C ILE A 146 -29.21 2.77 -16.39
N GLU A 147 -30.25 2.09 -16.85
CA GLU A 147 -30.22 0.73 -17.37
C GLU A 147 -30.43 0.78 -18.89
N GLU A 148 -29.47 0.26 -19.66
CA GLU A 148 -29.63 0.01 -21.09
C GLU A 148 -30.08 -1.44 -21.31
N LYS A 149 -31.18 -1.63 -22.03
CA LYS A 149 -31.80 -2.93 -22.27
C LYS A 149 -31.46 -3.54 -23.62
N ASP A 150 -30.99 -2.74 -24.58
CA ASP A 150 -30.61 -3.20 -25.91
C ASP A 150 -29.13 -3.65 -25.94
N PRO A 151 -28.84 -4.96 -26.13
CA PRO A 151 -27.47 -5.44 -26.22
C PRO A 151 -26.66 -4.80 -27.36
N ALA A 152 -27.30 -4.34 -28.44
CA ALA A 152 -26.61 -3.67 -29.55
C ALA A 152 -26.16 -2.23 -29.24
N ARG A 153 -26.59 -1.71 -28.09
CA ARG A 153 -26.18 -0.41 -27.51
C ARG A 153 -25.25 -0.58 -26.33
N LEU A 154 -24.90 -1.81 -25.98
CA LEU A 154 -23.92 -2.12 -24.95
C LEU A 154 -22.55 -2.43 -25.56
N GLY A 155 -21.52 -1.98 -24.86
CA GLY A 155 -20.12 -2.25 -25.14
C GLY A 155 -19.34 -2.28 -23.83
N ALA A 156 -18.02 -2.35 -23.92
CA ALA A 156 -17.17 -2.29 -22.74
C ALA A 156 -15.81 -1.68 -23.07
N LEU A 157 -15.09 -1.27 -22.02
CA LEU A 157 -13.68 -0.92 -22.17
C LEU A 157 -12.87 -2.14 -22.65
N THR A 158 -12.04 -1.96 -23.67
CA THR A 158 -11.24 -3.04 -24.29
C THR A 158 -9.98 -3.37 -23.51
N HIS A 159 -9.47 -2.42 -22.72
CA HIS A 159 -8.19 -2.51 -22.02
C HIS A 159 -8.34 -2.47 -20.48
N ALA A 160 -9.52 -2.79 -19.97
CA ALA A 160 -9.78 -2.87 -18.53
C ALA A 160 -9.60 -4.31 -18.01
N SER A 161 -8.96 -4.47 -16.84
CA SER A 161 -8.79 -5.78 -16.19
C SER A 161 -10.11 -6.46 -15.82
N GLN A 162 -11.17 -5.67 -15.67
CA GLN A 162 -12.54 -6.09 -15.37
C GLN A 162 -13.50 -5.51 -16.42
N HIS A 163 -14.66 -6.14 -16.58
CA HIS A 163 -15.66 -5.70 -17.53
C HIS A 163 -16.31 -4.38 -17.07
N VAL A 164 -15.92 -3.26 -17.67
CA VAL A 164 -16.53 -1.95 -17.43
C VAL A 164 -17.52 -1.63 -18.55
N PRO A 165 -18.84 -1.68 -18.30
CA PRO A 165 -19.84 -1.51 -19.34
C PRO A 165 -19.96 -0.05 -19.80
N LEU A 166 -20.09 0.11 -21.11
CA LEU A 166 -20.42 1.36 -21.78
C LEU A 166 -21.79 1.23 -22.44
N ALA A 167 -22.57 2.31 -22.42
CA ALA A 167 -23.80 2.45 -23.19
C ALA A 167 -23.62 3.43 -24.34
N TRP A 168 -24.33 3.21 -25.44
CA TRP A 168 -24.29 4.02 -26.64
C TRP A 168 -25.62 4.70 -26.91
N THR A 169 -25.55 5.98 -27.27
CA THR A 169 -26.72 6.77 -27.68
C THR A 169 -26.41 7.61 -28.90
N ASP A 170 -27.38 7.65 -29.81
CA ASP A 170 -27.50 8.52 -30.98
C ASP A 170 -28.56 9.61 -30.77
N GLN A 171 -29.11 9.72 -29.54
CA GLN A 171 -30.12 10.72 -29.18
C GLN A 171 -29.47 12.07 -28.87
N VAL A 172 -28.85 12.65 -29.89
CA VAL A 172 -28.24 13.98 -29.86
C VAL A 172 -29.23 14.99 -30.44
N LEU A 173 -29.68 15.93 -29.61
CA LEU A 173 -30.66 16.94 -29.96
C LEU A 173 -29.97 18.20 -30.56
N PRO A 174 -30.56 18.84 -31.59
CA PRO A 174 -30.01 20.05 -32.16
C PRO A 174 -29.82 21.16 -31.11
N SER A 175 -28.59 21.68 -31.03
CA SER A 175 -28.19 22.76 -30.14
C SER A 175 -26.94 23.46 -30.67
N PRO A 176 -26.56 24.62 -30.12
CA PRO A 176 -25.30 25.29 -30.48
C PRO A 176 -24.03 24.46 -30.22
N VAL A 177 -24.09 23.41 -29.39
CA VAL A 177 -22.93 22.58 -29.04
C VAL A 177 -22.95 21.19 -29.69
N SER A 178 -24.05 20.81 -30.33
CA SER A 178 -24.20 19.50 -30.97
C SER A 178 -23.66 19.45 -32.40
N ASP A 179 -23.03 20.53 -32.91
CA ASP A 179 -22.56 20.56 -34.29
C ASP A 179 -21.57 19.43 -34.59
N GLY A 180 -21.96 18.59 -35.56
CA GLY A 180 -21.30 17.36 -35.98
C GLY A 180 -21.04 16.34 -34.87
N VAL A 181 -21.82 16.38 -33.78
CA VAL A 181 -21.94 15.32 -32.78
C VAL A 181 -23.13 14.45 -33.20
N LYS A 182 -22.89 13.16 -33.48
CA LYS A 182 -23.94 12.24 -33.94
C LYS A 182 -24.26 11.17 -32.91
N GLN A 183 -23.28 10.79 -32.11
CA GLN A 183 -23.41 9.68 -31.17
C GLN A 183 -22.37 9.77 -30.06
N ILE A 184 -22.66 9.21 -28.89
CA ILE A 184 -21.68 9.12 -27.80
C ILE A 184 -21.71 7.75 -27.12
N TRP A 185 -20.57 7.37 -26.58
CA TRP A 185 -20.44 6.30 -25.58
C TRP A 185 -20.27 6.90 -24.19
N TYR A 186 -20.89 6.30 -23.17
CA TYR A 186 -20.77 6.73 -21.78
C TYR A 186 -20.76 5.54 -20.80
N PRO A 187 -19.99 5.61 -19.70
CA PRO A 187 -19.88 4.52 -18.74
C PRO A 187 -21.14 4.39 -17.88
N ILE A 188 -21.60 3.15 -17.65
CA ILE A 188 -22.82 2.86 -16.88
C ILE A 188 -22.58 1.92 -15.69
N SER A 189 -21.33 1.73 -15.25
CA SER A 189 -21.08 0.91 -14.06
C SER A 189 -21.64 1.59 -12.80
N PRO A 190 -22.33 0.86 -11.92
CA PRO A 190 -22.65 1.33 -10.57
C PRO A 190 -21.39 1.75 -9.81
N ALA A 191 -21.48 2.83 -9.04
CA ALA A 191 -20.42 3.26 -8.13
C ALA A 191 -21.03 3.90 -6.89
N TYR A 192 -20.82 3.30 -5.72
CA TYR A 192 -21.45 3.72 -4.45
C TYR A 192 -22.99 3.88 -4.60
N ASN A 193 -23.55 5.00 -4.14
CA ASN A 193 -24.96 5.36 -4.30
C ASN A 193 -25.24 6.09 -5.62
N ALA A 194 -24.37 5.95 -6.63
CA ALA A 194 -24.47 6.62 -7.93
C ALA A 194 -24.12 5.65 -9.08
N GLN A 195 -23.77 6.22 -10.23
CA GLN A 195 -23.31 5.55 -11.43
C GLN A 195 -22.26 6.43 -12.12
N MET A 196 -21.31 5.83 -12.84
CA MET A 196 -20.24 6.57 -13.52
C MET A 196 -20.73 7.59 -14.55
N THR A 197 -21.95 7.42 -15.07
CA THR A 197 -22.74 8.49 -15.68
C THR A 197 -24.11 8.49 -15.04
N GLY A 198 -24.53 9.59 -14.42
CA GLY A 198 -25.84 9.74 -13.81
C GLY A 198 -26.83 10.49 -14.71
N PRO A 199 -28.15 10.24 -14.57
CA PRO A 199 -29.17 11.02 -15.27
C PRO A 199 -29.31 12.42 -14.65
N LEU A 200 -29.92 13.35 -15.38
CA LEU A 200 -30.20 14.71 -14.89
C LEU A 200 -31.69 14.93 -14.63
N LEU A 201 -32.00 15.78 -13.65
CA LEU A 201 -33.32 16.37 -13.43
C LEU A 201 -33.20 17.90 -13.59
N LEU A 202 -33.94 18.46 -14.54
CA LEU A 202 -33.75 19.82 -15.02
C LEU A 202 -35.07 20.58 -15.02
N ASP A 203 -35.03 21.87 -14.68
CA ASP A 203 -36.15 22.79 -14.91
C ASP A 203 -36.31 23.11 -16.42
N PRO A 204 -37.43 23.75 -16.84
CA PRO A 204 -37.68 24.07 -18.25
C PRO A 204 -36.70 25.09 -18.88
N ASN A 205 -35.85 25.76 -18.09
CA ASN A 205 -34.89 26.73 -18.61
C ASN A 205 -33.61 26.08 -19.15
N TRP A 206 -33.43 24.78 -18.95
CA TRP A 206 -32.33 24.00 -19.52
C TRP A 206 -32.70 23.42 -20.88
N GLN A 207 -31.78 23.53 -21.84
CA GLN A 207 -31.85 22.82 -23.10
C GLN A 207 -31.10 21.49 -22.98
N VAL A 208 -31.82 20.37 -23.12
CA VAL A 208 -31.20 19.05 -23.21
C VAL A 208 -30.50 18.90 -24.56
N VAL A 209 -29.24 18.46 -24.53
CA VAL A 209 -28.42 18.22 -25.72
C VAL A 209 -28.30 16.73 -26.02
N VAL A 210 -28.11 15.90 -24.99
CA VAL A 210 -28.01 14.45 -25.15
C VAL A 210 -28.95 13.76 -24.19
N LYS A 211 -29.67 12.76 -24.69
CA LYS A 211 -30.44 11.79 -23.90
C LYS A 211 -29.81 10.42 -23.98
N ALA A 212 -30.11 9.58 -23.00
CA ALA A 212 -29.88 8.14 -23.13
C ALA A 212 -30.72 7.58 -24.29
N SER A 213 -30.40 6.36 -24.72
CA SER A 213 -31.08 5.72 -25.84
C SER A 213 -32.58 5.55 -25.59
N LYS A 214 -33.34 5.26 -26.67
CA LYS A 214 -34.77 4.92 -26.62
C LYS A 214 -35.10 3.70 -25.75
N THR A 215 -34.12 2.83 -25.54
CA THR A 215 -34.25 1.59 -24.77
C THR A 215 -33.74 1.72 -23.34
N ALA A 216 -33.15 2.87 -23.00
CA ALA A 216 -32.63 3.15 -21.67
C ALA A 216 -33.73 3.68 -20.72
N VAL A 217 -33.69 3.22 -19.47
CA VAL A 217 -34.59 3.67 -18.39
C VAL A 217 -33.80 3.95 -17.12
N THR A 218 -34.35 4.77 -16.21
CA THR A 218 -33.76 4.94 -14.87
C THR A 218 -34.35 4.01 -13.81
N ARG A 219 -33.53 3.64 -12.82
CA ARG A 219 -33.92 2.95 -11.59
C ARG A 219 -33.48 3.72 -10.38
N ALA A 220 -34.40 3.93 -9.43
CA ALA A 220 -34.09 4.55 -8.16
C ALA A 220 -33.18 3.67 -7.30
N ILE A 221 -32.32 4.31 -6.51
CA ILE A 221 -31.44 3.68 -5.54
C ILE A 221 -32.12 3.68 -4.18
N ASP A 222 -32.19 2.51 -3.55
CA ASP A 222 -32.71 2.34 -2.20
C ASP A 222 -31.58 2.56 -1.18
N LEU A 223 -31.50 3.77 -0.60
CA LEU A 223 -30.46 4.10 0.39
C LEU A 223 -30.55 3.22 1.65
N ALA A 224 -31.72 2.67 1.99
CA ALA A 224 -31.87 1.79 3.15
C ALA A 224 -31.10 0.47 2.99
N LYS A 225 -30.73 0.12 1.75
CA LYS A 225 -29.89 -1.06 1.42
C LYS A 225 -28.44 -0.70 1.17
N SER A 226 -28.06 0.56 1.32
CA SER A 226 -26.69 1.02 1.13
C SER A 226 -25.85 0.81 2.39
N THR A 227 -24.57 0.50 2.21
CA THR A 227 -23.57 0.54 3.29
C THR A 227 -23.28 1.97 3.76
N MET A 228 -23.66 2.98 2.97
CA MET A 228 -23.55 4.41 3.31
C MET A 228 -24.92 5.09 3.12
N PRO A 229 -25.88 4.89 4.04
CA PRO A 229 -27.27 5.32 3.86
C PRO A 229 -27.48 6.83 4.06
N VAL A 230 -26.50 7.54 4.62
CA VAL A 230 -26.60 8.97 4.95
C VAL A 230 -26.20 9.82 3.74
N LEU A 231 -27.14 10.63 3.26
CA LEU A 231 -26.92 11.63 2.22
C LEU A 231 -27.74 12.89 2.54
N ALA A 232 -27.12 14.06 2.44
CA ALA A 232 -27.79 15.34 2.61
C ALA A 232 -28.71 15.62 1.40
N ASN A 233 -29.96 15.98 1.69
CA ASN A 233 -30.98 16.41 0.71
C ASN A 233 -31.13 15.47 -0.50
N PRO A 234 -31.35 14.16 -0.29
CA PRO A 234 -31.45 13.18 -1.38
C PRO A 234 -32.63 13.52 -2.31
N VAL A 235 -32.41 13.41 -3.63
CA VAL A 235 -33.43 13.70 -4.65
C VAL A 235 -33.92 12.40 -5.27
N TYR A 236 -35.21 12.12 -5.15
CA TYR A 236 -35.85 10.93 -5.72
C TYR A 236 -36.90 11.31 -6.76
N ARG A 237 -36.95 10.59 -7.88
CA ARG A 237 -38.15 10.53 -8.74
C ARG A 237 -38.87 9.22 -8.42
N GLY A 238 -40.18 9.31 -8.16
CA GLY A 238 -40.99 8.14 -7.76
C GLY A 238 -41.21 7.12 -8.88
N ALA A 239 -40.93 7.46 -10.15
CA ALA A 239 -41.13 6.57 -11.30
C ALA A 239 -39.86 6.52 -12.18
N SER A 240 -39.62 5.36 -12.79
CA SER A 240 -38.60 5.18 -13.83
C SER A 240 -38.86 6.14 -15.00
N ILE A 241 -37.81 6.82 -15.46
CA ILE A 241 -37.85 7.71 -16.61
C ILE A 241 -37.21 7.03 -17.82
N ALA A 242 -37.89 7.02 -18.95
CA ALA A 242 -37.32 6.59 -20.23
C ALA A 242 -36.51 7.72 -20.88
N GLU A 243 -35.45 7.37 -21.62
CA GLU A 243 -34.59 8.34 -22.32
C GLU A 243 -34.11 9.51 -21.43
N PRO A 244 -33.60 9.26 -20.21
CA PRO A 244 -33.21 10.33 -19.29
C PRO A 244 -32.17 11.29 -19.93
N PRO A 245 -32.25 12.61 -19.63
CA PRO A 245 -31.21 13.56 -20.03
C PRO A 245 -29.84 13.21 -19.44
N LEU A 246 -28.78 13.34 -20.25
CA LEU A 246 -27.39 13.08 -19.87
C LEU A 246 -26.52 14.35 -19.90
N PHE A 247 -26.79 15.25 -20.86
CA PHE A 247 -26.03 16.49 -21.06
C PHE A 247 -27.00 17.62 -21.37
N ALA A 248 -26.84 18.76 -20.70
CA ALA A 248 -27.68 19.94 -20.92
C ALA A 248 -26.88 21.24 -20.85
N ILE A 249 -27.41 22.27 -21.51
CA ILE A 249 -26.86 23.62 -21.56
C ILE A 249 -27.93 24.66 -21.21
N ARG A 250 -27.52 25.83 -20.72
CA ARG A 250 -28.40 26.95 -20.40
C ARG A 250 -27.68 28.28 -20.55
N SER A 251 -28.32 29.24 -21.21
CA SER A 251 -27.94 30.65 -21.09
C SER A 251 -28.38 31.15 -19.72
N TYR A 252 -27.46 31.73 -18.94
CA TYR A 252 -27.74 32.12 -17.56
C TYR A 252 -27.12 33.49 -17.28
N GLN A 253 -27.98 34.47 -16.98
CA GLN A 253 -27.59 35.88 -16.88
C GLN A 253 -26.82 36.34 -18.15
N LYS A 254 -25.63 36.93 -18.02
CA LYS A 254 -24.79 37.32 -19.18
C LYS A 254 -23.88 36.19 -19.66
N GLY A 255 -23.76 35.11 -18.89
CA GLY A 255 -22.90 33.97 -19.16
C GLY A 255 -23.67 32.75 -19.62
N ARG A 256 -23.01 31.60 -19.54
CA ARG A 256 -23.53 30.31 -19.99
C ARG A 256 -23.09 29.19 -19.06
N ILE A 257 -23.96 28.19 -18.88
CA ILE A 257 -23.68 27.03 -18.04
C ILE A 257 -24.00 25.73 -18.77
N ALA A 258 -23.27 24.66 -18.46
CA ALA A 258 -23.46 23.31 -18.97
C ALA A 258 -23.34 22.29 -17.83
N LEU A 259 -24.03 21.15 -17.96
CA LEU A 259 -24.04 20.10 -16.94
C LEU A 259 -24.00 18.71 -17.58
N VAL A 260 -23.09 17.86 -17.07
CA VAL A 260 -23.03 16.43 -17.34
C VAL A 260 -22.60 15.69 -16.08
N SER A 261 -23.40 14.75 -15.59
CA SER A 261 -23.00 13.91 -14.45
C SER A 261 -22.22 12.71 -14.96
N GLN A 262 -20.94 12.91 -15.31
CA GLN A 262 -20.06 11.83 -15.74
C GLN A 262 -18.74 11.92 -14.98
N TRP A 263 -18.29 10.76 -14.51
CA TRP A 263 -16.97 10.57 -13.94
C TRP A 263 -15.88 10.94 -14.95
N ARG A 264 -15.10 11.96 -14.58
CA ARG A 264 -14.05 12.57 -15.41
C ARG A 264 -13.00 11.58 -15.94
N GLN A 265 -12.72 10.48 -15.23
CA GLN A 265 -11.65 9.53 -15.58
C GLN A 265 -11.85 8.98 -17.01
N PHE A 266 -13.09 8.79 -17.43
CA PHE A 266 -13.41 8.25 -18.75
C PHE A 266 -13.18 9.24 -19.91
N SER A 267 -13.01 10.52 -19.60
CA SER A 267 -12.90 11.59 -20.59
C SER A 267 -11.73 12.52 -20.26
N ILE A 268 -11.97 13.61 -19.54
CA ILE A 268 -10.97 14.68 -19.34
C ILE A 268 -9.90 14.34 -18.32
N GLY A 269 -10.14 13.35 -17.44
CA GLY A 269 -9.25 12.94 -16.35
C GLY A 269 -8.20 11.90 -16.74
N SER A 270 -8.60 10.86 -17.51
CA SER A 270 -7.71 9.78 -17.97
C SER A 270 -8.07 9.26 -19.37
N GLY A 271 -9.01 9.90 -20.08
CA GLY A 271 -9.64 9.33 -21.27
C GLY A 271 -8.69 9.05 -22.43
N THR A 272 -7.48 9.63 -22.46
CA THR A 272 -6.48 9.33 -23.51
C THR A 272 -5.56 8.15 -23.16
N ARG A 273 -5.59 7.67 -21.92
CA ARG A 273 -4.69 6.65 -21.38
C ARG A 273 -5.11 5.23 -21.75
N PHE A 274 -4.23 4.26 -21.56
CA PHE A 274 -4.35 2.92 -22.14
C PHE A 274 -5.68 2.21 -21.81
N ILE A 275 -6.14 2.25 -20.55
CA ILE A 275 -7.39 1.60 -20.11
C ILE A 275 -8.60 2.18 -20.85
N PHE A 276 -8.64 3.50 -21.02
CA PHE A 276 -9.78 4.22 -21.57
C PHE A 276 -9.73 4.33 -23.09
N GLN A 277 -8.52 4.35 -23.66
CA GLN A 277 -8.20 4.36 -25.09
C GLN A 277 -9.10 5.28 -25.94
N ARG A 278 -9.49 6.42 -25.37
CA ARG A 278 -10.42 7.38 -25.99
C ARG A 278 -11.78 6.77 -26.37
N GLN A 279 -12.19 5.63 -25.81
CA GLN A 279 -13.44 4.96 -26.19
C GLN A 279 -14.65 5.85 -25.91
N VAL A 280 -14.66 6.58 -24.80
CA VAL A 280 -15.69 7.59 -24.52
C VAL A 280 -15.46 8.87 -25.32
N LEU A 281 -14.21 9.29 -25.56
CA LEU A 281 -13.89 10.54 -26.25
C LEU A 281 -14.14 10.51 -27.77
N CYS A 282 -13.51 9.58 -28.49
CA CYS A 282 -13.54 9.53 -29.95
C CYS A 282 -13.47 8.11 -30.57
N ALA A 283 -12.72 7.19 -29.98
CA ALA A 283 -12.48 5.86 -30.55
C ALA A 283 -13.75 4.98 -30.54
N GLY A 284 -14.59 5.12 -29.52
CA GLY A 284 -15.80 4.32 -29.36
C GLY A 284 -15.57 2.87 -28.92
N ALA A 285 -16.63 2.07 -28.97
CA ALA A 285 -16.63 0.65 -28.61
C ALA A 285 -17.53 -0.13 -29.58
N ALA A 286 -17.37 -1.46 -29.62
CA ALA A 286 -18.19 -2.36 -30.45
C ALA A 286 -18.33 -1.92 -31.93
N GLY A 287 -17.27 -1.35 -32.51
CA GLY A 287 -17.25 -0.89 -33.90
C GLY A 287 -17.98 0.44 -34.18
N LYS A 288 -18.52 1.12 -33.16
CA LYS A 288 -19.18 2.43 -33.28
C LYS A 288 -18.31 3.51 -32.63
N PRO A 289 -18.00 4.64 -33.30
CA PRO A 289 -17.20 5.71 -32.69
C PRO A 289 -18.01 6.48 -31.63
N SER A 290 -17.33 7.38 -30.91
CA SER A 290 -17.95 8.34 -29.99
C SER A 290 -17.65 9.76 -30.45
N ASP A 291 -18.54 10.71 -30.22
CA ASP A 291 -18.33 12.14 -30.50
C ASP A 291 -18.29 12.99 -29.22
N PHE A 292 -18.14 12.37 -28.03
CA PHE A 292 -18.17 13.10 -26.76
C PHE A 292 -17.04 14.13 -26.62
N GLY A 293 -15.84 13.82 -27.12
CA GLY A 293 -14.74 14.78 -27.14
C GLY A 293 -15.06 16.02 -27.98
N ARG A 294 -15.72 15.84 -29.12
CA ARG A 294 -16.20 16.95 -29.96
C ARG A 294 -17.29 17.75 -29.25
N LEU A 295 -18.22 17.09 -28.55
CA LEU A 295 -19.26 17.76 -27.75
C LEU A 295 -18.64 18.65 -26.66
N LEU A 296 -17.61 18.16 -25.95
CA LEU A 296 -16.88 18.96 -24.96
C LEU A 296 -16.19 20.17 -25.59
N GLU A 297 -15.48 19.98 -26.71
CA GLU A 297 -14.82 21.07 -27.44
C GLU A 297 -15.79 22.15 -27.91
N ASN A 298 -16.92 21.74 -28.51
CA ASN A 298 -17.99 22.66 -28.92
C ASN A 298 -18.56 23.41 -27.72
N THR A 299 -18.73 22.72 -26.58
CA THR A 299 -19.26 23.30 -25.35
C THR A 299 -18.30 24.32 -24.77
N TYR A 300 -16.99 24.07 -24.73
CA TYR A 300 -16.00 25.06 -24.27
C TYR A 300 -16.04 26.34 -25.10
N ARG A 301 -16.13 26.22 -26.44
CA ARG A 301 -16.24 27.41 -27.32
C ARG A 301 -17.54 28.16 -27.09
N TRP A 302 -18.65 27.44 -26.94
CA TRP A 302 -19.95 28.05 -26.67
C TRP A 302 -19.99 28.73 -25.30
N LEU A 303 -19.43 28.13 -24.26
CA LEU A 303 -19.33 28.70 -22.91
C LEU A 303 -18.46 29.97 -22.89
N ALA A 304 -17.37 30.00 -23.66
CA ALA A 304 -16.46 31.14 -23.70
C ALA A 304 -16.96 32.34 -24.51
N ALA A 305 -17.88 32.12 -25.46
CA ALA A 305 -18.26 33.15 -26.42
C ALA A 305 -18.73 34.49 -25.81
N PRO A 306 -19.57 34.53 -24.74
CA PRO A 306 -20.00 35.80 -24.16
C PRO A 306 -18.84 36.61 -23.58
N SER A 307 -17.91 35.96 -22.88
CA SER A 307 -16.77 36.63 -22.25
C SER A 307 -15.69 37.04 -23.26
N LEU A 308 -15.48 36.25 -24.32
CA LEU A 308 -14.62 36.65 -25.45
C LEU A 308 -15.18 37.87 -26.19
N GLN A 309 -16.50 37.95 -26.37
CA GLN A 309 -17.16 39.10 -26.98
C GLN A 309 -17.07 40.35 -26.08
N ALA A 310 -17.22 40.17 -24.76
CA ALA A 310 -17.15 41.26 -23.79
C ALA A 310 -15.72 41.68 -23.42
N GLY A 311 -14.70 40.90 -23.79
CA GLY A 311 -13.30 41.09 -23.40
C GLY A 311 -13.00 40.79 -21.93
N ARG A 312 -13.98 40.32 -21.15
CA ARG A 312 -13.85 39.91 -19.74
C ARG A 312 -15.04 39.03 -19.33
N PRO A 313 -14.87 38.07 -18.39
CA PRO A 313 -13.59 37.56 -17.87
C PRO A 313 -12.73 36.87 -18.96
N GLY A 314 -11.42 36.74 -18.76
CA GLY A 314 -10.49 36.20 -19.76
C GLY A 314 -9.09 36.80 -19.70
N GLY A 315 -8.20 36.36 -20.59
CA GLY A 315 -6.84 36.90 -20.73
C GLY A 315 -5.71 36.02 -20.16
N TYR A 316 -6.03 34.88 -19.55
CA TYR A 316 -5.02 33.90 -19.17
C TYR A 316 -4.32 33.30 -20.40
N ILE A 317 -3.00 33.13 -20.30
CA ILE A 317 -2.15 32.47 -21.31
C ILE A 317 -1.48 31.29 -20.62
N THR A 318 -1.52 30.11 -21.23
CA THR A 318 -0.94 28.87 -20.70
C THR A 318 0.56 29.01 -20.58
N PRO A 319 1.11 29.00 -19.35
CA PRO A 319 2.54 28.85 -19.16
C PRO A 319 2.97 27.46 -19.64
N PRO A 320 4.07 27.32 -20.40
CA PRO A 320 4.53 26.01 -20.90
C PRO A 320 4.66 24.95 -19.81
N GLU A 321 5.06 25.37 -18.61
CA GLU A 321 5.23 24.50 -17.45
C GLU A 321 3.91 23.87 -16.94
N LYS A 322 2.74 24.45 -17.23
CA LYS A 322 1.43 23.87 -16.90
C LYS A 322 1.09 22.65 -17.75
N LEU A 323 1.78 22.45 -18.86
CA LEU A 323 1.60 21.30 -19.75
C LEU A 323 2.67 20.22 -19.56
N VAL A 324 3.55 20.40 -18.57
CA VAL A 324 4.61 19.46 -18.20
C VAL A 324 4.20 18.72 -16.92
N PRO A 325 4.53 17.42 -16.78
CA PRO A 325 4.26 16.69 -15.54
C PRO A 325 4.90 17.35 -14.31
N PRO A 326 4.17 17.61 -13.21
CA PRO A 326 4.68 18.24 -11.99
C PRO A 326 5.98 17.63 -11.45
N ASN A 327 6.12 16.31 -11.50
CA ASN A 327 7.31 15.62 -11.01
C ASN A 327 8.53 15.73 -11.94
N ALA A 328 8.34 16.20 -13.17
CA ALA A 328 9.45 16.51 -14.08
C ALA A 328 10.09 17.88 -13.80
N HIS A 329 9.49 18.73 -12.96
CA HIS A 329 10.01 20.07 -12.70
C HIS A 329 11.35 20.02 -11.93
N PRO A 330 12.33 20.89 -12.27
CA PRO A 330 13.63 20.92 -11.60
C PRO A 330 13.55 21.07 -10.07
N ARG A 331 12.60 21.88 -9.57
CA ARG A 331 12.38 22.07 -8.13
C ARG A 331 12.07 20.76 -7.39
N VAL A 332 11.30 19.87 -8.02
CA VAL A 332 10.95 18.57 -7.44
C VAL A 332 12.18 17.69 -7.45
N LYS A 333 12.89 17.59 -8.58
CA LYS A 333 14.14 16.81 -8.67
C LYS A 333 15.15 17.20 -7.60
N GLN A 334 15.30 18.50 -7.32
CA GLN A 334 16.20 19.00 -6.28
C GLN A 334 15.84 18.53 -4.87
N GLN A 335 14.54 18.41 -4.54
CA GLN A 335 14.09 17.89 -3.24
C GLN A 335 14.54 16.44 -3.00
N TYR A 336 14.79 15.69 -4.08
CA TYR A 336 15.21 14.29 -4.05
C TYR A 336 16.68 14.09 -4.44
N ALA A 337 17.46 15.16 -4.57
CA ALA A 337 18.90 15.05 -4.82
C ALA A 337 19.57 14.15 -3.77
N ASP A 338 20.60 13.42 -4.17
CA ASP A 338 21.37 12.60 -3.24
C ASP A 338 21.91 13.48 -2.10
N GLN A 339 21.70 13.04 -0.88
CA GLN A 339 22.09 13.76 0.34
C GLN A 339 23.02 12.86 1.13
N PHE A 340 24.16 13.37 1.55
CA PHE A 340 25.14 12.60 2.31
C PHE A 340 24.91 12.73 3.80
N TRP A 341 25.10 11.62 4.51
CA TRP A 341 25.10 11.64 5.97
C TRP A 341 26.37 12.39 6.46
N PRO A 342 26.24 13.44 7.30
CA PRO A 342 27.39 14.09 7.92
C PRO A 342 28.01 13.12 8.94
N TYR A 343 28.92 12.27 8.48
CA TYR A 343 29.51 11.21 9.29
C TYR A 343 30.53 11.79 10.29
N ASP A 344 30.18 11.73 11.57
CA ASP A 344 31.05 12.06 12.71
C ASP A 344 31.16 10.85 13.63
N ARG A 345 32.37 10.29 13.74
CA ARG A 345 32.65 9.11 14.56
C ARG A 345 32.54 9.40 16.06
N GLN A 346 32.86 10.62 16.51
CA GLN A 346 32.75 10.97 17.94
C GLN A 346 31.27 11.03 18.36
N ALA A 347 30.41 11.56 17.50
CA ALA A 347 28.97 11.63 17.74
C ALA A 347 28.29 10.25 17.86
N LEU A 348 28.89 9.17 17.33
CA LEU A 348 28.31 7.83 17.40
C LEU A 348 28.24 7.26 18.82
N GLY A 349 29.14 7.68 19.73
CA GLY A 349 29.14 7.25 21.13
C GLY A 349 28.28 8.12 22.04
N SER A 350 27.88 9.31 21.59
CA SER A 350 27.28 10.35 22.45
C SER A 350 25.77 10.47 22.31
N ALA A 351 25.07 9.37 21.98
CA ALA A 351 23.61 9.37 21.79
C ALA A 351 22.91 10.13 22.94
N ALA A 352 22.14 11.16 22.59
CA ALA A 352 21.40 11.98 23.54
C ALA A 352 19.89 11.78 23.35
N PRO A 353 19.12 11.62 24.44
CA PRO A 353 17.67 11.70 24.37
C PRO A 353 17.23 13.04 23.74
N PRO A 354 16.20 13.05 22.87
CA PRO A 354 15.69 14.30 22.31
C PRO A 354 15.22 15.26 23.41
N ALA A 355 15.85 16.43 23.54
CA ALA A 355 15.62 17.36 24.66
C ALA A 355 14.17 17.88 24.75
N HIS A 356 13.44 17.89 23.63
CA HIS A 356 12.05 18.35 23.56
C HIS A 356 11.03 17.27 23.94
N LEU A 357 11.45 16.03 24.17
CA LEU A 357 10.58 14.91 24.48
C LEU A 357 10.79 14.43 25.92
N LYS A 358 9.68 14.21 26.64
CA LYS A 358 9.64 13.73 28.02
C LYS A 358 9.02 12.35 28.08
N LEU A 359 9.47 11.52 29.01
CA LEU A 359 8.93 10.19 29.25
C LEU A 359 7.90 10.25 30.38
N PHE A 360 6.65 9.92 30.08
CA PHE A 360 5.55 9.88 31.04
C PHE A 360 5.21 8.43 31.39
N ARG A 361 4.99 8.16 32.67
CA ARG A 361 4.69 6.83 33.21
C ARG A 361 3.21 6.73 33.57
N GLY A 362 2.55 5.66 33.15
CA GLY A 362 1.14 5.46 33.47
C GLY A 362 0.71 4.01 33.57
N LEU A 363 -0.51 3.83 34.05
CA LEU A 363 -1.16 2.54 34.22
C LEU A 363 -2.43 2.48 33.38
N ILE A 364 -2.68 1.33 32.76
CA ILE A 364 -3.89 1.04 32.00
C ILE A 364 -4.61 -0.13 32.69
N GLY A 365 -5.87 0.04 33.09
CA GLY A 365 -6.65 -1.06 33.68
C GLY A 365 -7.43 -0.74 34.97
N ALA A 366 -7.52 0.52 35.40
CA ALA A 366 -8.29 0.88 36.59
C ALA A 366 -9.81 0.79 36.35
N LYS A 367 -10.57 0.29 37.33
CA LYS A 367 -12.03 0.19 37.26
C LYS A 367 -12.69 1.06 38.32
N THR A 368 -13.66 1.88 37.93
CA THR A 368 -14.39 2.77 38.83
C THR A 368 -15.66 2.12 39.37
N VAL A 369 -16.26 2.74 40.37
CA VAL A 369 -17.59 2.38 40.88
C VAL A 369 -18.69 2.44 39.81
N LEU A 370 -18.46 3.14 38.69
CA LEU A 370 -19.42 3.23 37.59
C LEU A 370 -19.48 1.94 36.76
N GLY A 371 -18.38 1.17 36.68
CA GLY A 371 -18.26 0.07 35.73
C GLY A 371 -17.52 -1.17 36.22
N GLY A 372 -17.27 -1.35 37.51
CA GLY A 372 -16.86 -2.66 38.04
C GLY A 372 -15.83 -2.66 39.15
N GLY A 373 -15.31 -1.50 39.53
CA GLY A 373 -14.51 -1.31 40.74
C GLY A 373 -15.30 -0.72 41.89
N GLN A 374 -14.57 -0.22 42.89
CA GLN A 374 -15.12 0.28 44.16
C GLN A 374 -14.79 1.76 44.40
N GLY A 375 -13.80 2.32 43.69
CA GLY A 375 -13.37 3.70 43.84
C GLY A 375 -13.98 4.66 42.82
N THR A 376 -14.13 5.92 43.22
CA THR A 376 -14.45 7.05 42.35
C THR A 376 -13.23 7.54 41.57
N VAL A 377 -13.44 8.26 40.46
CA VAL A 377 -12.35 8.87 39.68
C VAL A 377 -11.47 9.77 40.55
N ALA A 378 -12.06 10.54 41.47
CA ALA A 378 -11.34 11.42 42.38
C ALA A 378 -10.41 10.65 43.33
N GLU A 379 -10.84 9.49 43.82
CA GLU A 379 -10.01 8.63 44.67
C GLU A 379 -8.85 8.02 43.90
N TYR A 380 -9.11 7.55 42.68
CA TYR A 380 -8.06 7.07 41.79
C TYR A 380 -7.06 8.16 41.40
N ALA A 381 -7.51 9.40 41.19
CA ALA A 381 -6.62 10.53 40.91
C ALA A 381 -5.65 10.79 42.07
N ARG A 382 -6.13 10.71 43.32
CA ARG A 382 -5.28 10.81 44.52
C ARG A 382 -4.30 9.65 44.61
N ALA A 383 -4.77 8.42 44.42
CA ALA A 383 -3.93 7.22 44.44
C ALA A 383 -2.86 7.23 43.32
N ALA A 384 -3.20 7.67 42.12
CA ALA A 384 -2.27 7.83 41.01
C ALA A 384 -1.19 8.88 41.32
N THR A 385 -1.58 10.00 41.95
CA THR A 385 -0.63 11.03 42.40
C THR A 385 0.29 10.48 43.49
N GLU A 386 -0.23 9.72 44.47
CA GLU A 386 0.56 9.05 45.51
C GLU A 386 1.57 8.06 44.90
N ALA A 387 1.15 7.32 43.87
CA ALA A 387 1.98 6.38 43.14
C ALA A 387 2.94 7.06 42.13
N ALA A 388 2.90 8.39 42.02
CA ALA A 388 3.67 9.17 41.05
C ALA A 388 3.46 8.70 39.60
N LEU A 389 2.22 8.43 39.22
CA LEU A 389 1.82 8.24 37.83
C LEU A 389 1.57 9.59 37.16
N ASP A 390 1.96 9.73 35.90
CA ASP A 390 1.67 10.89 35.05
C ASP A 390 0.33 10.73 34.32
N PHE A 391 -0.10 9.49 34.06
CA PHE A 391 -1.42 9.22 33.50
C PHE A 391 -2.05 7.92 34.00
N LEU A 392 -3.37 7.85 33.93
CA LEU A 392 -4.17 6.67 34.28
C LEU A 392 -5.28 6.46 33.25
N VAL A 393 -5.43 5.24 32.73
CA VAL A 393 -6.51 4.85 31.81
C VAL A 393 -7.50 3.93 32.53
N PHE A 394 -8.76 4.33 32.53
CA PHE A 394 -9.85 3.51 33.06
C PHE A 394 -10.32 2.47 32.02
N MET A 395 -10.63 1.27 32.50
CA MET A 395 -11.14 0.13 31.73
C MET A 395 -12.37 -0.47 32.42
N ASP A 396 -13.38 0.38 32.62
CA ASP A 396 -14.65 -0.04 33.20
C ASP A 396 -15.34 -1.11 32.32
N GLU A 397 -16.03 -2.07 32.92
CA GLU A 397 -16.68 -3.16 32.18
C GLU A 397 -17.91 -2.64 31.42
N PHE A 398 -17.89 -2.76 30.09
CA PHE A 398 -18.97 -2.29 29.23
C PHE A 398 -20.34 -2.92 29.59
N GLU A 399 -20.33 -4.15 30.09
CA GLU A 399 -21.56 -4.83 30.55
C GLU A 399 -22.24 -4.12 31.73
N ARG A 400 -21.48 -3.34 32.53
CA ARG A 400 -21.95 -2.60 33.72
C ARG A 400 -22.16 -1.11 33.46
N LEU A 401 -21.69 -0.62 32.31
CA LEU A 401 -21.88 0.74 31.84
C LEU A 401 -23.18 0.90 31.03
N ASP A 402 -23.59 2.16 30.93
CA ASP A 402 -24.53 2.70 29.96
C ASP A 402 -23.94 4.01 29.39
N ALA A 403 -24.59 4.59 28.39
CA ALA A 403 -24.11 5.80 27.73
C ALA A 403 -24.00 6.98 28.71
N ASP A 404 -24.81 7.04 29.77
CA ASP A 404 -24.85 8.16 30.71
C ASP A 404 -23.68 8.04 31.70
N LYS A 405 -23.42 6.83 32.20
CA LYS A 405 -22.25 6.53 33.02
C LYS A 405 -20.95 6.76 32.27
N LEU A 406 -20.86 6.45 30.97
CA LEU A 406 -19.66 6.76 30.19
C LEU A 406 -19.45 8.28 30.04
N ARG A 407 -20.53 9.05 29.85
CA ARG A 407 -20.45 10.53 29.88
C ARG A 407 -20.03 11.06 31.24
N GLN A 408 -20.54 10.47 32.32
CA GLN A 408 -20.13 10.79 33.69
C GLN A 408 -18.64 10.51 33.93
N LEU A 409 -18.16 9.32 33.54
CA LEU A 409 -16.76 8.94 33.61
C LEU A 409 -15.88 9.95 32.85
N THR A 410 -16.30 10.32 31.64
CA THR A 410 -15.61 11.32 30.80
C THR A 410 -15.54 12.68 31.49
N HIS A 411 -16.65 13.16 32.05
CA HIS A 411 -16.69 14.43 32.77
C HIS A 411 -15.77 14.42 33.99
N GLU A 412 -15.83 13.38 34.83
CA GLU A 412 -15.01 13.28 36.02
C GLU A 412 -13.52 13.13 35.69
N CYS A 413 -13.16 12.38 34.63
CA CYS A 413 -11.76 12.30 34.18
C CYS A 413 -11.20 13.67 33.80
N ARG A 414 -11.97 14.48 33.06
CA ARG A 414 -11.57 15.85 32.70
C ARG A 414 -11.41 16.74 33.93
N LYS A 415 -12.38 16.67 34.85
CA LYS A 415 -12.41 17.47 36.07
C LYS A 415 -11.21 17.22 36.98
N HIS A 416 -10.74 15.97 37.07
CA HIS A 416 -9.63 15.59 37.95
C HIS A 416 -8.28 15.47 37.21
N SER A 417 -8.24 15.73 35.90
CA SER A 417 -6.99 15.88 35.15
C SER A 417 -6.38 17.27 35.37
N HIS A 418 -5.06 17.35 35.44
CA HIS A 418 -4.31 18.60 35.62
C HIS A 418 -2.88 18.50 35.03
N SER A 419 -2.06 19.54 35.21
CA SER A 419 -0.71 19.66 34.61
C SER A 419 0.32 18.60 35.03
N ARG A 420 -0.03 17.71 35.98
CA ARG A 420 0.84 16.64 36.50
C ARG A 420 0.19 15.24 36.44
N LEU A 421 -1.08 15.16 36.04
CA LEU A 421 -1.81 13.89 35.95
C LEU A 421 -2.89 14.01 34.87
N GLN A 422 -2.91 13.07 33.93
CA GLN A 422 -3.98 12.95 32.93
C GLN A 422 -4.78 11.67 33.14
N LEU A 423 -6.11 11.79 33.16
CA LEU A 423 -7.02 10.67 33.35
C LEU A 423 -7.80 10.45 32.06
N PHE A 424 -7.81 9.22 31.57
CA PHE A 424 -8.49 8.87 30.32
C PHE A 424 -9.67 7.94 30.60
N PRO A 425 -10.91 8.35 30.23
CA PRO A 425 -12.07 7.48 30.31
C PRO A 425 -11.99 6.38 29.26
N GLY A 426 -12.45 5.19 29.62
CA GLY A 426 -12.41 4.03 28.73
C GLY A 426 -13.18 2.85 29.31
N PHE A 427 -13.28 1.80 28.51
CA PHE A 427 -14.02 0.58 28.88
C PHE A 427 -13.39 -0.67 28.25
N ALA A 428 -13.65 -1.82 28.87
CA ALA A 428 -13.34 -3.14 28.35
C ALA A 428 -14.62 -3.87 27.91
N VAL A 429 -14.53 -4.66 26.84
CA VAL A 429 -15.65 -5.42 26.28
C VAL A 429 -15.17 -6.77 25.73
N ARG A 430 -15.99 -7.81 25.91
CA ARG A 430 -15.77 -9.12 25.28
C ARG A 430 -16.42 -9.14 23.91
N ASN A 431 -15.75 -9.74 22.93
CA ASN A 431 -16.33 -9.96 21.61
C ASN A 431 -16.90 -11.38 21.44
N ASN A 432 -17.64 -11.60 20.35
CA ASN A 432 -18.39 -12.84 20.14
C ASN A 432 -17.55 -14.06 19.73
N ILE A 433 -16.23 -13.91 19.56
CA ILE A 433 -15.28 -15.03 19.42
C ILE A 433 -14.41 -15.21 20.68
N GLY A 434 -14.67 -14.41 21.72
CA GLY A 434 -14.14 -14.61 23.06
C GLY A 434 -12.94 -13.77 23.46
N ASN A 435 -12.29 -13.05 22.54
CA ASN A 435 -11.21 -12.13 22.93
C ASN A 435 -11.77 -10.93 23.73
N ARG A 436 -10.90 -10.27 24.50
CA ARG A 436 -11.21 -9.02 25.19
C ARG A 436 -10.55 -7.83 24.50
N MET A 437 -11.32 -6.76 24.36
CA MET A 437 -10.88 -5.50 23.79
C MET A 437 -11.05 -4.38 24.81
N PHE A 438 -10.25 -3.33 24.69
CA PHE A 438 -10.39 -2.09 25.44
C PHE A 438 -10.42 -0.89 24.51
N PHE A 439 -11.16 0.12 24.92
CA PHE A 439 -11.37 1.37 24.20
C PHE A 439 -11.14 2.53 25.15
N PHE A 440 -10.38 3.53 24.74
CA PHE A 440 -10.25 4.78 25.49
C PHE A 440 -9.96 5.96 24.57
N SER A 441 -10.36 7.15 25.00
CA SER A 441 -9.99 8.42 24.38
C SER A 441 -10.33 9.58 25.32
N PRO A 442 -9.98 10.84 25.00
CA PRO A 442 -10.52 11.99 25.73
C PRO A 442 -12.04 12.16 25.63
N GLU A 443 -12.67 11.51 24.63
CA GLU A 443 -14.12 11.52 24.31
C GLU A 443 -14.56 10.15 23.75
N PRO A 444 -14.63 9.10 24.59
CA PRO A 444 -14.89 7.75 24.11
C PRO A 444 -16.32 7.64 23.57
N ALA A 445 -16.46 7.12 22.35
CA ALA A 445 -17.75 6.88 21.74
C ALA A 445 -18.42 5.63 22.34
N TRP A 446 -19.72 5.73 22.60
CA TRP A 446 -20.56 4.58 22.98
C TRP A 446 -20.72 3.61 21.80
N ILE A 447 -20.67 2.30 22.06
CA ILE A 447 -20.89 1.29 21.02
C ILE A 447 -22.38 1.23 20.67
N PRO A 448 -22.78 1.42 19.41
CA PRO A 448 -24.18 1.34 19.01
C PRO A 448 -24.68 -0.11 18.99
N ASP A 449 -25.98 -0.30 19.20
CA ASP A 449 -26.62 -1.62 19.30
C ASP A 449 -26.41 -2.53 18.08
N TYR A 450 -26.20 -1.95 16.89
CA TYR A 450 -25.96 -2.71 15.66
C TYR A 450 -24.53 -3.28 15.58
N CYS A 451 -23.60 -2.80 16.42
CA CYS A 451 -22.26 -3.37 16.61
C CYS A 451 -22.21 -4.36 17.79
N LEU A 452 -23.36 -4.68 18.40
CA LEU A 452 -23.48 -5.52 19.58
C LEU A 452 -24.37 -6.74 19.28
N THR A 453 -24.06 -7.89 19.87
CA THR A 453 -24.82 -9.15 19.71
C THR A 453 -25.20 -9.75 21.06
N GLY A 454 -26.05 -10.78 21.00
CA GLY A 454 -26.55 -11.53 22.15
C GLY A 454 -27.62 -10.81 22.99
N PRO A 455 -28.17 -11.48 24.01
CA PRO A 455 -29.15 -10.90 24.93
C PRO A 455 -28.59 -9.67 25.64
N GLY A 456 -29.36 -8.58 25.69
CA GLY A 456 -28.98 -7.35 26.38
C GLY A 456 -27.88 -6.51 25.70
N LYS A 457 -27.44 -6.88 24.48
CA LYS A 457 -26.49 -6.11 23.67
C LYS A 457 -25.21 -5.75 24.42
N LYS A 458 -24.56 -6.74 25.04
CA LYS A 458 -23.32 -6.54 25.84
C LYS A 458 -22.05 -7.12 25.21
N THR A 459 -22.17 -7.90 24.15
CA THR A 459 -21.05 -8.53 23.46
C THR A 459 -20.75 -7.79 22.16
N LEU A 460 -19.48 -7.47 21.91
CA LEU A 460 -19.06 -6.83 20.67
C LEU A 460 -19.16 -7.81 19.49
N TYR A 461 -19.80 -7.38 18.41
CA TYR A 461 -20.10 -8.21 17.25
C TYR A 461 -19.03 -8.03 16.16
N ILE A 462 -17.96 -8.84 16.21
CA ILE A 462 -16.82 -8.71 15.29
C ILE A 462 -16.79 -9.76 14.17
N GLN A 463 -17.45 -10.90 14.38
CA GLN A 463 -17.59 -11.97 13.40
C GLN A 463 -19.07 -12.22 13.15
N GLU A 464 -19.53 -12.20 11.89
CA GLU A 464 -20.94 -12.39 11.60
C GLU A 464 -21.41 -13.81 11.97
N GLU A 465 -22.58 -13.91 12.61
CA GLU A 465 -23.26 -15.15 13.01
C GLU A 465 -24.55 -15.31 12.20
N ASP A 466 -24.88 -16.56 11.83
CA ASP A 466 -26.18 -16.89 11.28
C ASP A 466 -27.27 -17.02 12.35
N GLY A 467 -28.52 -17.23 11.93
CA GLY A 467 -29.65 -17.42 12.85
C GLY A 467 -29.59 -18.69 13.73
N GLN A 468 -28.55 -19.53 13.57
CA GLN A 468 -28.30 -20.73 14.36
C GLN A 468 -27.03 -20.58 15.25
N GLY A 469 -26.40 -19.41 15.26
CA GLY A 469 -25.18 -19.13 16.03
C GLY A 469 -23.88 -19.67 15.41
N GLY A 470 -23.89 -20.05 14.13
CA GLY A 470 -22.69 -20.42 13.38
C GLY A 470 -22.03 -19.20 12.73
N PHE A 471 -20.70 -19.13 12.73
CA PHE A 471 -19.97 -18.01 12.14
C PHE A 471 -20.01 -18.09 10.60
N THR A 472 -20.47 -17.04 9.94
CA THR A 472 -20.66 -17.04 8.48
C THR A 472 -19.36 -16.79 7.71
N GLY A 473 -18.42 -16.06 8.33
CA GLY A 473 -17.21 -15.56 7.68
C GLY A 473 -17.29 -14.11 7.18
N TYR A 474 -18.48 -13.50 7.14
CA TYR A 474 -18.66 -12.19 6.53
C TYR A 474 -18.50 -11.01 7.51
N LEU A 475 -18.52 -9.81 6.94
CA LEU A 475 -18.28 -8.53 7.61
C LEU A 475 -19.38 -8.22 8.63
N THR A 476 -19.01 -7.56 9.72
CA THR A 476 -19.97 -6.95 10.64
C THR A 476 -19.92 -5.42 10.53
N PRO A 477 -20.93 -4.70 11.04
CA PRO A 477 -20.89 -3.23 11.10
C PRO A 477 -19.79 -2.65 12.01
N PHE A 478 -19.04 -3.49 12.72
CA PHE A 478 -18.00 -3.05 13.66
C PHE A 478 -16.85 -2.33 12.96
N LEU A 479 -16.37 -2.82 11.81
CA LEU A 479 -15.29 -2.20 11.05
C LEU A 479 -15.58 -0.72 10.75
N ASP A 480 -16.72 -0.45 10.13
CA ASP A 480 -17.09 0.90 9.73
C ASP A 480 -17.25 1.81 10.94
N TRP A 481 -17.86 1.32 12.02
CA TRP A 481 -18.02 2.11 13.23
C TRP A 481 -16.67 2.42 13.90
N VAL A 482 -15.81 1.42 14.10
CA VAL A 482 -14.55 1.61 14.84
C VAL A 482 -13.60 2.53 14.08
N LEU A 483 -13.54 2.41 12.75
CA LEU A 483 -12.73 3.32 11.93
C LEU A 483 -13.28 4.76 11.99
N ASN A 484 -14.60 4.93 12.01
CA ASN A 484 -15.18 6.26 12.15
C ASN A 484 -15.01 6.87 13.55
N ALA A 485 -15.07 6.06 14.60
CA ALA A 485 -15.13 6.52 15.98
C ALA A 485 -13.76 6.63 16.67
N TYR A 486 -12.78 5.79 16.33
CA TYR A 486 -11.52 5.67 17.08
C TYR A 486 -10.24 5.78 16.24
N HIS A 487 -10.30 5.72 14.91
CA HIS A 487 -9.11 5.72 14.03
C HIS A 487 -8.28 7.01 14.11
N VAL A 488 -6.97 6.86 13.90
CA VAL A 488 -5.91 7.90 13.87
C VAL A 488 -5.84 8.76 15.13
N ASP A 489 -6.63 9.83 15.19
CA ASP A 489 -6.55 10.90 16.18
C ASP A 489 -7.71 10.89 17.19
N LYS A 490 -8.77 10.11 16.92
CA LYS A 490 -10.02 10.15 17.69
C LYS A 490 -9.99 9.31 18.96
N GLY A 491 -9.25 8.20 18.97
CA GLY A 491 -9.30 7.23 20.05
C GLY A 491 -8.20 6.19 20.02
N GLN A 492 -8.32 5.20 20.90
CA GLN A 492 -7.46 4.02 20.93
C GLN A 492 -8.29 2.75 21.14
N VAL A 493 -7.86 1.67 20.49
CA VAL A 493 -8.42 0.33 20.59
C VAL A 493 -7.30 -0.67 20.79
N GLY A 494 -7.46 -1.59 21.74
CA GLY A 494 -6.49 -2.65 21.92
C GLY A 494 -7.06 -3.95 22.48
N TYR A 495 -6.23 -4.99 22.48
CA TYR A 495 -6.58 -6.34 22.91
C TYR A 495 -5.75 -6.78 24.13
N PHE A 496 -6.34 -7.63 24.98
CA PHE A 496 -5.68 -8.19 26.16
C PHE A 496 -6.33 -9.52 26.59
N ASP A 497 -5.71 -10.23 27.54
CA ASP A 497 -6.22 -11.49 28.12
C ASP A 497 -6.45 -12.57 27.03
N PHE A 498 -5.44 -12.76 26.17
CA PHE A 498 -5.49 -13.70 25.04
C PHE A 498 -5.68 -15.17 25.47
N SER A 499 -5.10 -15.56 26.59
CA SER A 499 -5.17 -16.89 27.20
C SER A 499 -6.57 -17.25 27.69
N ALA A 500 -7.40 -16.27 28.04
CA ALA A 500 -8.81 -16.50 28.39
C ALA A 500 -9.67 -16.87 27.17
N SER A 501 -9.13 -16.75 25.96
CA SER A 501 -9.80 -17.10 24.70
C SER A 501 -8.97 -18.13 23.92
N PRO A 502 -8.97 -19.41 24.31
CA PRO A 502 -8.17 -20.45 23.65
C PRO A 502 -8.50 -20.61 22.15
N HIS A 503 -9.76 -20.37 21.80
CA HIS A 503 -10.30 -20.35 20.43
C HIS A 503 -10.35 -18.95 19.81
N GLY A 504 -10.06 -17.91 20.58
CA GLY A 504 -9.95 -16.56 20.06
C GLY A 504 -8.68 -16.38 19.24
N MET A 505 -8.57 -15.20 18.68
CA MET A 505 -7.51 -14.85 17.74
C MET A 505 -6.21 -14.59 18.47
N ARG A 506 -5.08 -14.88 17.82
CA ARG A 506 -3.75 -14.57 18.34
C ARG A 506 -3.38 -13.13 17.99
N MET A 507 -2.35 -12.59 18.66
CA MET A 507 -1.94 -11.19 18.49
C MET A 507 -1.56 -10.86 17.03
N HIS A 508 -1.00 -11.81 16.28
CA HIS A 508 -0.66 -11.57 14.88
C HIS A 508 -1.89 -11.58 13.98
N ASP A 509 -2.97 -12.28 14.33
CA ASP A 509 -4.22 -12.31 13.54
C ASP A 509 -5.03 -11.03 13.68
N LEU A 510 -4.69 -10.22 14.69
CA LEU A 510 -5.44 -9.02 15.01
C LEU A 510 -5.44 -8.01 13.85
N ARG A 511 -6.57 -7.32 13.76
CA ARG A 511 -6.93 -6.27 12.83
C ARG A 511 -7.71 -5.23 13.62
N LEU A 512 -7.71 -4.00 13.14
CA LEU A 512 -8.47 -2.91 13.75
C LEU A 512 -8.08 -2.62 15.21
N TYR A 513 -6.79 -2.40 15.42
CA TYR A 513 -6.22 -2.15 16.74
C TYR A 513 -4.99 -1.26 16.63
N GLY A 514 -4.74 -0.44 17.66
CA GLY A 514 -3.50 0.31 17.82
C GLY A 514 -2.65 -0.16 19.00
N MET A 515 -3.19 -0.94 19.93
CA MET A 515 -2.49 -1.43 21.13
C MET A 515 -2.73 -2.92 21.42
N ALA A 516 -1.78 -3.57 22.08
CA ALA A 516 -1.98 -4.91 22.62
C ALA A 516 -1.22 -5.10 23.94
N ALA A 517 -1.85 -5.80 24.89
CA ALA A 517 -1.24 -6.14 26.15
C ALA A 517 -0.16 -7.21 25.96
N VAL A 518 1.11 -6.78 26.07
CA VAL A 518 2.24 -7.72 26.12
C VAL A 518 2.38 -8.30 27.52
N ARG A 519 1.99 -7.55 28.55
CA ARG A 519 1.85 -8.05 29.92
C ARG A 519 0.45 -7.80 30.42
N TYR A 520 -0.08 -8.78 31.14
CA TYR A 520 -1.38 -8.67 31.79
C TYR A 520 -1.27 -9.06 33.25
N TYR A 521 -1.72 -8.18 34.14
CA TYR A 521 -1.79 -8.40 35.58
C TYR A 521 -3.24 -8.33 36.05
N ARG A 522 -3.64 -9.28 36.91
CA ARG A 522 -4.95 -9.30 37.56
C ARG A 522 -4.74 -9.50 39.05
N HIS A 523 -5.20 -8.53 39.86
CA HIS A 523 -5.04 -8.53 41.31
C HIS A 523 -3.58 -8.75 41.77
N GLY A 524 -2.64 -8.01 41.17
CA GLY A 524 -1.22 -8.12 41.52
C GLY A 524 -0.53 -9.42 41.10
N ARG A 525 -1.14 -10.21 40.20
CA ARG A 525 -0.51 -11.42 39.65
C ARG A 525 -0.38 -11.31 38.14
N ARG A 526 0.80 -11.62 37.61
CA ARG A 526 1.03 -11.71 36.16
C ARG A 526 0.29 -12.92 35.60
N VAL A 527 -0.67 -12.67 34.73
CA VAL A 527 -1.47 -13.67 34.02
C VAL A 527 -0.83 -14.00 32.67
N GLU A 528 -0.27 -13.01 31.96
CA GLU A 528 0.32 -13.19 30.63
C GLU A 528 1.66 -12.48 30.46
N ASP A 529 2.54 -13.10 29.67
CA ASP A 529 3.73 -12.50 29.07
C ASP A 529 3.76 -12.91 27.59
N ASN A 530 3.32 -12.01 26.72
CA ASN A 530 3.12 -12.23 25.29
C ASN A 530 4.29 -11.71 24.44
N LEU A 531 5.51 -11.63 24.99
CA LEU A 531 6.67 -11.11 24.27
C LEU A 531 6.91 -11.81 22.93
N ASP A 532 6.87 -13.13 22.90
CA ASP A 532 7.10 -13.90 21.66
C ASP A 532 6.02 -13.64 20.61
N ALA A 533 4.76 -13.51 21.04
CA ALA A 533 3.65 -13.16 20.16
C ALA A 533 3.82 -11.72 19.63
N TYR A 534 4.30 -10.79 20.45
CA TYR A 534 4.60 -9.42 20.03
C TYR A 534 5.71 -9.36 18.98
N LEU A 535 6.82 -10.07 19.21
CA LEU A 535 7.92 -10.17 18.26
C LEU A 535 7.47 -10.83 16.94
N LEU A 536 6.58 -11.82 17.02
CA LEU A 536 5.96 -12.41 15.84
C LEU A 536 5.12 -11.39 15.07
N THR A 537 4.22 -10.67 15.74
CA THR A 537 3.39 -9.63 15.12
C THR A 537 4.24 -8.51 14.50
N ALA A 538 5.36 -8.14 15.12
CA ALA A 538 6.33 -7.22 14.53
C ALA A 538 6.99 -7.79 13.26
N HIS A 539 7.26 -9.09 13.24
CA HIS A 539 7.76 -9.80 12.05
C HIS A 539 6.73 -9.82 10.91
N CYS A 540 5.43 -9.84 11.25
CA CYS A 540 4.29 -9.70 10.34
C CYS A 540 4.08 -8.26 9.83
N THR A 541 4.89 -7.28 10.25
CA THR A 541 4.83 -5.85 9.88
C THR A 541 3.64 -5.04 10.39
N ILE A 542 2.81 -5.59 11.29
CA ILE A 542 1.66 -4.91 11.93
C ILE A 542 1.81 -4.75 13.46
N PRO A 543 2.97 -4.33 13.98
CA PRO A 543 3.16 -4.27 15.42
C PRO A 543 2.23 -3.24 16.08
N PRO A 544 1.50 -3.61 17.15
CA PRO A 544 0.79 -2.64 17.98
C PRO A 544 1.75 -1.85 18.89
N ALA A 545 1.25 -0.76 19.48
CA ALA A 545 1.85 -0.22 20.68
C ALA A 545 1.83 -1.27 21.81
N PRO A 546 2.99 -1.66 22.37
CA PRO A 546 3.02 -2.62 23.45
C PRO A 546 2.56 -1.92 24.73
N VAL A 547 1.63 -2.55 25.46
CA VAL A 547 1.18 -2.04 26.76
C VAL A 547 1.22 -3.13 27.84
N SER A 548 1.25 -2.69 29.10
CA SER A 548 0.88 -3.52 30.23
C SER A 548 -0.53 -3.14 30.63
N VAL A 549 -1.41 -4.14 30.77
CA VAL A 549 -2.74 -3.96 31.35
C VAL A 549 -2.71 -4.51 32.76
N ASN A 550 -3.01 -3.67 33.75
CA ASN A 550 -2.96 -4.01 35.16
C ASN A 550 -4.35 -3.75 35.75
N GLU A 551 -5.14 -4.81 35.93
CA GLU A 551 -6.48 -4.68 36.49
C GLU A 551 -6.42 -4.39 37.99
N VAL A 552 -6.93 -3.21 38.36
CA VAL A 552 -7.10 -2.77 39.75
C VAL A 552 -8.54 -2.30 39.97
N VAL A 553 -9.18 -2.80 41.03
CA VAL A 553 -10.59 -2.53 41.34
C VAL A 553 -10.77 -1.60 42.53
N THR A 554 -9.69 -1.27 43.24
CA THR A 554 -9.68 -0.24 44.29
C THR A 554 -8.51 0.74 44.14
N PRO A 555 -8.62 1.97 44.67
CA PRO A 555 -7.49 2.92 44.73
C PRO A 555 -6.28 2.39 45.50
N ALA A 556 -6.51 1.56 46.54
CA ALA A 556 -5.43 0.94 47.30
C ALA A 556 -4.67 -0.11 46.48
N GLU A 557 -5.39 -0.90 45.68
CA GLU A 557 -4.77 -1.84 44.73
C GLU A 557 -3.92 -1.10 43.69
N LEU A 558 -4.35 0.07 43.21
CA LEU A 558 -3.53 0.88 42.29
C LEU A 558 -2.16 1.22 42.89
N VAL A 559 -2.14 1.69 44.14
CA VAL A 559 -0.88 2.02 44.84
C VAL A 559 -0.04 0.77 45.07
N ALA A 560 -0.67 -0.34 45.49
CA ALA A 560 0.01 -1.60 45.72
C ALA A 560 0.64 -2.16 44.42
N GLU A 561 -0.07 -2.08 43.31
CA GLU A 561 0.37 -2.55 41.98
C GLU A 561 1.62 -1.80 41.51
N VAL A 562 1.64 -0.47 41.65
CA VAL A 562 2.81 0.34 41.30
C VAL A 562 3.98 0.07 42.24
N ARG A 563 3.73 -0.08 43.55
CA ARG A 563 4.78 -0.38 44.54
C ARG A 563 5.36 -1.78 44.41
N ALA A 564 4.59 -2.74 43.90
CA ALA A 564 5.07 -4.09 43.61
C ALA A 564 6.13 -4.12 42.50
N GLY A 565 6.32 -3.02 41.78
CA GLY A 565 7.27 -2.94 40.67
C GLY A 565 6.78 -3.72 39.45
N HIS A 566 5.48 -3.95 39.30
CA HIS A 566 4.94 -4.56 38.09
C HIS A 566 5.08 -3.63 36.89
N ALA A 567 4.93 -4.21 35.70
CA ALA A 567 5.16 -3.48 34.47
C ALA A 567 4.14 -2.35 34.29
N LEU A 568 4.64 -1.20 33.86
CA LEU A 568 3.84 -0.02 33.53
C LEU A 568 4.09 0.40 32.09
N VAL A 569 3.27 1.34 31.60
CA VAL A 569 3.40 1.91 30.27
C VAL A 569 4.18 3.23 30.37
N TYR A 570 5.20 3.37 29.53
CA TYR A 570 5.99 4.58 29.39
C TYR A 570 5.77 5.16 28.00
N ALA A 571 5.28 6.39 27.94
CA ALA A 571 4.90 7.08 26.71
C ALA A 571 5.69 8.39 26.58
N GLN A 572 6.37 8.57 25.46
CA GLN A 572 7.15 9.77 25.20
C GLN A 572 6.33 10.83 24.45
N ALA A 573 6.26 12.05 24.98
CA ALA A 573 5.58 13.18 24.34
C ALA A 573 6.27 14.51 24.69
N SER A 574 5.95 15.57 23.95
CA SER A 574 6.50 16.91 24.18
C SER A 574 6.05 17.52 25.52
N ALA A 575 4.81 17.26 25.91
CA ALA A 575 4.20 17.67 27.17
C ALA A 575 3.12 16.66 27.60
N LEU A 576 2.72 16.74 28.88
CA LEU A 576 1.80 15.75 29.45
C LEU A 576 0.39 15.85 28.85
N ASP A 577 -0.11 17.06 28.58
CA ASP A 577 -1.38 17.31 27.90
C ASP A 577 -1.40 16.85 26.43
N ARG A 578 -0.21 16.57 25.87
CA ARG A 578 -0.03 16.02 24.52
C ARG A 578 0.14 14.51 24.48
N VAL A 579 0.26 13.85 25.65
CA VAL A 579 0.57 12.40 25.73
C VAL A 579 -0.43 11.54 24.94
N PHE A 580 -1.71 11.92 24.91
CA PHE A 580 -2.70 11.20 24.11
C PHE A 580 -2.43 11.37 22.61
N ALA A 581 -2.39 12.61 22.11
CA ALA A 581 -2.25 12.91 20.69
C ALA A 581 -0.90 12.47 20.09
N GLU A 582 0.15 12.40 20.91
CA GLU A 582 1.51 12.07 20.45
C GLU A 582 1.91 10.61 20.70
N ALA A 583 1.29 9.92 21.67
CA ALA A 583 1.72 8.57 22.07
C ALA A 583 0.62 7.54 22.35
N LEU A 584 -0.54 7.94 22.91
CA LEU A 584 -1.57 6.98 23.33
C LEU A 584 -2.74 6.79 22.34
N ARG A 585 -2.91 7.69 21.38
CA ARG A 585 -3.89 7.55 20.28
C ARG A 585 -3.60 6.32 19.43
N TRP A 586 -4.56 5.93 18.58
CA TRP A 586 -4.43 4.86 17.61
C TRP A 586 -3.06 4.90 16.94
N THR A 587 -2.27 3.89 17.24
CA THR A 587 -0.91 3.79 16.72
C THR A 587 -0.96 3.04 15.43
N HIS A 588 -0.34 3.62 14.41
CA HIS A 588 -0.13 2.90 13.17
C HIS A 588 1.32 2.90 12.73
N GLN A 589 1.55 2.03 11.77
CA GLN A 589 2.86 1.65 11.31
C GLN A 589 3.72 2.83 10.75
N TYR A 590 3.09 3.92 10.30
CA TYR A 590 3.79 5.15 9.87
C TYR A 590 4.20 6.11 10.99
N ASP A 591 3.57 6.02 12.17
CA ASP A 591 3.69 7.04 13.22
C ASP A 591 4.82 6.75 14.19
N ALA A 592 4.93 5.47 14.55
CA ALA A 592 5.88 4.96 15.52
C ALA A 592 6.03 5.88 16.75
N PRO A 593 5.04 5.91 17.65
CA PRO A 593 5.18 6.61 18.91
C PRO A 593 6.20 5.89 19.80
N ASN A 594 6.95 6.65 20.61
CA ASN A 594 7.89 6.10 21.59
C ASN A 594 7.12 5.61 22.82
N VAL A 595 6.48 4.46 22.67
CA VAL A 595 5.79 3.73 23.74
C VAL A 595 6.61 2.50 24.11
N SER A 596 6.73 2.23 25.41
CA SER A 596 7.37 1.02 25.93
C SER A 596 6.66 0.49 27.18
N VAL A 597 6.83 -0.80 27.43
CA VAL A 597 6.39 -1.48 28.66
C VAL A 597 7.61 -1.75 29.51
N SER A 598 7.57 -1.47 30.81
CA SER A 598 8.69 -1.77 31.69
C SER A 598 8.32 -1.96 33.17
N ASP A 599 8.95 -2.94 33.82
CA ASP A 599 9.04 -3.16 35.28
C ASP A 599 10.44 -2.86 35.85
N GLY A 600 11.33 -2.25 35.07
CA GLY A 600 12.68 -1.90 35.54
C GLY A 600 13.39 -0.88 34.63
N PRO A 601 14.07 -1.32 33.55
CA PRO A 601 14.81 -0.41 32.66
C PRO A 601 13.92 0.65 32.00
N ARG A 602 14.46 1.83 31.70
CA ARG A 602 13.77 2.89 30.95
C ARG A 602 14.48 3.14 29.63
N VAL A 603 13.72 3.23 28.55
CA VAL A 603 14.23 3.54 27.21
C VAL A 603 14.05 5.04 26.98
N LEU A 604 15.14 5.80 27.01
CA LEU A 604 15.14 7.26 26.87
C LEU A 604 15.29 7.70 25.41
N ALA A 605 15.93 6.88 24.58
CA ALA A 605 16.05 7.10 23.15
C ALA A 605 16.00 5.77 22.38
N TRP A 606 15.20 5.77 21.31
CA TRP A 606 15.03 4.67 20.36
C TRP A 606 14.70 5.32 18.99
N PRO A 607 15.20 4.80 17.85
CA PRO A 607 15.07 5.48 16.57
C PRO A 607 13.62 5.66 16.15
N ALA A 608 13.35 6.73 15.39
CA ALA A 608 12.08 6.88 14.69
C ALA A 608 11.93 5.82 13.58
N CYS A 609 10.72 5.69 13.01
CA CYS A 609 10.62 5.04 11.70
C CYS A 609 11.45 5.81 10.68
N TYR A 610 12.17 5.10 9.82
CA TYR A 610 13.08 5.69 8.84
C TYR A 610 12.63 5.36 7.42
N ARG A 611 12.15 6.38 6.72
CA ARG A 611 11.57 6.26 5.38
C ARG A 611 12.55 6.80 4.35
N VAL A 612 13.09 5.93 3.51
CA VAL A 612 14.00 6.32 2.44
C VAL A 612 13.19 6.79 1.24
N TRP A 613 13.36 8.07 0.86
CA TRP A 613 12.71 8.67 -0.29
C TRP A 613 13.71 9.07 -1.35
N THR A 614 13.57 8.50 -2.53
CA THR A 614 14.42 8.79 -3.69
C THR A 614 13.50 9.07 -4.87
N LEU A 615 13.91 9.98 -5.76
CA LEU A 615 13.17 10.28 -6.98
C LEU A 615 12.97 9.00 -7.80
N GLY A 616 11.72 8.54 -7.98
CA GLY A 616 11.43 7.35 -8.78
C GLY A 616 11.82 6.02 -8.11
N ALA A 617 12.06 5.99 -6.80
CA ALA A 617 12.52 4.82 -6.08
C ALA A 617 13.85 4.24 -6.63
N GLU A 618 14.69 5.08 -7.23
CA GLU A 618 15.98 4.69 -7.86
C GLU A 618 16.88 3.91 -6.90
N GLU A 619 17.34 2.73 -7.31
CA GLU A 619 17.98 1.74 -6.43
C GLU A 619 19.36 2.13 -5.90
N PHE A 620 20.08 3.01 -6.60
CA PHE A 620 21.50 3.27 -6.30
C PHE A 620 21.78 4.62 -5.61
N VAL A 621 20.83 5.09 -4.78
CA VAL A 621 20.93 6.35 -4.00
C VAL A 621 21.20 6.04 -2.52
N THR A 622 22.47 5.94 -2.16
CA THR A 622 22.89 5.40 -0.86
C THR A 622 23.00 6.43 0.26
N GLY A 623 23.27 7.70 -0.06
CA GLY A 623 23.41 8.73 0.98
C GLY A 623 22.14 8.87 1.83
N ARG A 624 20.97 8.74 1.20
CA ARG A 624 19.66 8.76 1.88
C ARG A 624 19.31 7.48 2.65
N SER A 625 19.99 6.38 2.37
CA SER A 625 19.72 5.08 2.99
C SER A 625 20.37 4.92 4.37
N VAL A 626 21.31 5.79 4.75
CA VAL A 626 21.93 5.74 6.07
C VAL A 626 20.89 6.05 7.15
N MET A 627 20.67 5.12 8.08
CA MET A 627 19.76 5.28 9.22
C MET A 627 20.56 5.37 10.53
N PRO A 628 20.79 6.58 11.06
CA PRO A 628 21.34 6.78 12.39
C PRO A 628 20.30 6.35 13.43
N SER A 629 20.72 5.47 14.34
CA SER A 629 19.83 4.83 15.29
C SER A 629 20.32 5.03 16.72
N PRO A 630 19.98 6.16 17.36
CA PRO A 630 20.37 6.42 18.75
C PRO A 630 19.63 5.49 19.70
N LEU A 631 20.35 4.99 20.68
CA LEU A 631 19.91 4.05 21.68
C LEU A 631 20.41 4.52 23.05
N VAL A 632 19.47 4.85 23.95
CA VAL A 632 19.76 5.20 25.35
C VAL A 632 18.83 4.43 26.27
N VAL A 633 19.40 3.59 27.12
CA VAL A 633 18.68 2.78 28.12
C VAL A 633 19.30 3.02 29.48
N VAL A 634 18.47 3.16 30.51
CA VAL A 634 18.90 3.32 31.90
C VAL A 634 18.22 2.31 32.81
N SER A 635 18.88 1.87 33.87
CA SER A 635 18.26 1.10 34.96
C SER A 635 18.88 1.48 36.29
N ASP A 636 18.04 1.75 37.28
CA ASP A 636 18.47 2.08 38.64
C ASP A 636 19.14 0.87 39.32
N LYS A 637 18.89 -0.35 38.83
CA LYS A 637 19.50 -1.60 39.32
C LYS A 637 20.80 -1.98 38.58
N GLY A 638 21.06 -1.37 37.43
CA GLY A 638 22.12 -1.76 36.51
C GLY A 638 21.62 -2.69 35.41
N LEU A 639 22.17 -2.53 34.20
CA LEU A 639 21.73 -3.25 33.01
C LEU A 639 22.49 -4.57 32.83
N ARG A 640 21.75 -5.67 32.66
CA ARG A 640 22.30 -6.98 32.37
C ARG A 640 22.50 -7.17 30.87
N GLU A 641 21.48 -6.86 30.09
CA GLU A 641 21.44 -7.21 28.67
C GLU A 641 20.53 -6.26 27.89
N ILE A 642 20.92 -5.95 26.65
CA ILE A 642 20.07 -5.26 25.68
C ILE A 642 20.07 -6.07 24.38
N ARG A 643 18.89 -6.45 23.91
CA ARG A 643 18.66 -7.20 22.67
C ARG A 643 17.87 -6.35 21.70
N LEU A 644 18.34 -6.27 20.45
CA LEU A 644 17.60 -5.71 19.34
C LEU A 644 17.16 -6.86 18.44
N TYR A 645 15.86 -6.94 18.18
CA TYR A 645 15.26 -7.93 17.31
C TYR A 645 14.78 -7.29 16.01
N ASN A 646 14.89 -7.99 14.89
CA ASN A 646 14.14 -7.72 13.67
C ASN A 646 12.97 -8.71 13.60
N GLY A 647 11.77 -8.28 14.02
CA GLY A 647 10.68 -9.22 14.29
C GLY A 647 11.08 -10.21 15.38
N ARG A 648 11.16 -11.50 15.05
CA ARG A 648 11.63 -12.56 15.98
C ARG A 648 13.13 -12.82 15.92
N GLU A 649 13.80 -12.36 14.87
CA GLU A 649 15.21 -12.66 14.65
C GLU A 649 16.07 -11.73 15.50
N LEU A 650 17.00 -12.29 16.29
CA LEU A 650 17.98 -11.47 16.99
C LEU A 650 18.82 -10.71 15.95
N TYR A 651 18.94 -9.40 16.10
CA TYR A 651 19.71 -8.53 15.22
C TYR A 651 20.97 -8.00 15.89
N ARG A 652 20.90 -7.59 17.17
CA ARG A 652 22.08 -7.15 17.96
C ARG A 652 21.89 -7.52 19.43
N ARG A 653 23.00 -7.70 20.14
CA ARG A 653 23.01 -7.92 21.59
C ARG A 653 24.16 -7.18 22.24
N PHE A 654 23.89 -6.54 23.37
CA PHE A 654 24.86 -5.82 24.18
C PHE A 654 24.81 -6.33 25.62
N LEU A 655 25.98 -6.41 26.26
CA LEU A 655 26.14 -6.81 27.65
C LEU A 655 26.82 -5.68 28.42
N PRO A 656 26.06 -4.75 29.03
CA PRO A 656 26.62 -3.57 29.70
C PRO A 656 27.34 -3.87 31.02
N GLY A 657 27.34 -5.12 31.49
CA GLY A 657 28.10 -5.54 32.68
C GLY A 657 27.61 -4.91 33.98
N GLY A 658 26.32 -4.60 34.10
CA GLY A 658 25.74 -3.95 35.29
C GLY A 658 25.77 -2.42 35.25
N ALA A 659 26.24 -1.79 34.16
CA ALA A 659 26.20 -0.34 34.02
C ALA A 659 24.76 0.20 34.15
N HIS A 660 24.57 1.30 34.88
CA HIS A 660 23.26 1.93 35.06
C HIS A 660 22.73 2.63 33.82
N GLU A 661 23.61 2.89 32.85
CA GLU A 661 23.27 3.55 31.60
C GLU A 661 24.04 2.92 30.44
N PHE A 662 23.36 2.79 29.31
CA PHE A 662 23.93 2.38 28.03
C PHE A 662 23.57 3.40 26.96
N ARG A 663 24.57 3.90 26.23
CA ARG A 663 24.43 4.88 25.14
C ARG A 663 25.18 4.39 23.91
N GLN A 664 24.50 4.32 22.77
CA GLN A 664 25.10 3.95 21.49
C GLN A 664 24.28 4.54 20.34
N THR A 665 24.92 5.05 19.29
CA THR A 665 24.27 5.27 17.99
C THR A 665 24.72 4.18 17.04
N LEU A 666 23.78 3.46 16.44
CA LEU A 666 24.08 2.50 15.37
C LEU A 666 23.93 3.18 14.01
N VAL A 667 24.74 2.79 13.04
CA VAL A 667 24.60 3.20 11.64
C VAL A 667 24.02 2.01 10.87
N LEU A 668 22.71 2.07 10.59
CA LEU A 668 21.95 0.98 9.97
C LEU A 668 21.63 1.30 8.51
N GLU A 669 21.29 0.27 7.73
CA GLU A 669 20.73 0.43 6.38
C GLU A 669 19.22 0.60 6.43
N GLY A 670 18.76 1.76 5.99
CA GLY A 670 17.36 2.17 5.96
C GLY A 670 16.56 1.67 4.76
N SER A 671 17.22 1.31 3.65
CA SER A 671 16.52 0.83 2.44
C SER A 671 16.10 -0.63 2.53
N ILE A 672 16.84 -1.46 3.30
CA ILE A 672 16.40 -2.83 3.60
C ILE A 672 15.36 -2.77 4.72
N GLN A 673 14.15 -3.23 4.42
CA GLN A 673 13.04 -3.22 5.34
C GLN A 673 13.30 -4.08 6.57
N LYS A 674 13.13 -3.50 7.77
CA LYS A 674 13.25 -4.17 9.07
C LYS A 674 12.18 -3.68 10.04
N ASN A 675 11.84 -4.51 11.03
CA ASN A 675 10.94 -4.19 12.14
C ASN A 675 11.70 -4.36 13.47
N LEU A 676 12.38 -3.30 13.90
CA LEU A 676 13.32 -3.31 15.02
C LEU A 676 12.61 -3.16 16.37
N VAL A 677 12.76 -4.13 17.26
CA VAL A 677 12.23 -4.11 18.62
C VAL A 677 13.38 -4.18 19.62
N LEU A 678 13.39 -3.28 20.61
CA LEU A 678 14.34 -3.34 21.70
C LEU A 678 13.73 -4.05 22.91
N VAL A 679 14.50 -4.98 23.47
CA VAL A 679 14.26 -5.61 24.77
C VAL A 679 15.48 -5.36 25.66
N ALA A 680 15.30 -4.69 26.79
CA ALA A 680 16.35 -4.48 27.78
C ALA A 680 16.01 -5.22 29.08
N GLU A 681 17.03 -5.75 29.76
CA GLU A 681 16.89 -6.46 31.02
C GLU A 681 17.93 -5.96 32.02
N ASP A 682 17.50 -5.70 33.25
CA ASP A 682 18.37 -5.34 34.36
C ASP A 682 18.92 -6.57 35.11
N VAL A 683 19.83 -6.33 36.06
CA VAL A 683 20.47 -7.39 36.85
C VAL A 683 19.51 -8.10 37.82
N GLU A 684 18.36 -7.51 38.14
CA GLU A 684 17.31 -8.12 38.99
C GLU A 684 16.25 -8.85 38.15
N GLY A 685 16.32 -8.79 36.82
CA GLY A 685 15.42 -9.46 35.88
C GLY A 685 14.23 -8.60 35.42
N GLY A 686 14.17 -7.33 35.83
CA GLY A 686 13.23 -6.36 35.27
C GLY A 686 13.51 -6.09 33.80
N ARG A 687 12.47 -5.88 33.01
CA ARG A 687 12.53 -5.86 31.54
C ARG A 687 11.73 -4.72 30.92
N ALA A 688 12.34 -4.05 29.96
CA ALA A 688 11.68 -3.08 29.08
C ALA A 688 11.52 -3.62 27.65
N LEU A 689 10.41 -3.27 26.99
CA LEU A 689 10.09 -3.59 25.59
C LEU A 689 9.57 -2.35 24.88
N THR A 690 10.09 -2.02 23.69
CA THR A 690 9.67 -0.86 22.90
C THR A 690 8.64 -1.21 21.82
N PHE A 691 7.93 -0.19 21.34
CA PHE A 691 7.29 -0.24 20.03
C PHE A 691 8.30 -0.62 18.92
N ALA A 692 7.84 -1.38 17.93
CA ALA A 692 8.65 -1.78 16.79
C ALA A 692 8.91 -0.61 15.82
N ARG A 693 10.18 -0.37 15.51
CA ARG A 693 10.64 0.72 14.64
C ARG A 693 11.00 0.18 13.28
N ARG A 694 10.50 0.84 12.24
CA ARG A 694 10.64 0.31 10.89
C ARG A 694 11.54 1.20 10.07
N CYS A 695 12.38 0.58 9.26
CA CYS A 695 13.02 1.24 8.14
C CYS A 695 12.53 0.61 6.86
N TRP A 696 12.35 1.38 5.80
CA TRP A 696 12.06 0.89 4.46
C TRP A 696 12.27 1.99 3.42
N LYS A 697 12.30 1.59 2.14
CA LYS A 697 12.23 2.52 1.02
C LYS A 697 10.82 2.62 0.49
N ASP A 698 10.26 3.83 0.50
CA ASP A 698 8.96 4.04 -0.13
C ASP A 698 9.06 4.03 -1.65
N GLY A 699 7.99 3.57 -2.30
CA GLY A 699 7.96 3.43 -3.74
C GLY A 699 8.65 2.17 -4.29
N GLY A 700 9.31 1.39 -3.42
CA GLY A 700 9.78 0.03 -3.70
C GLY A 700 8.71 -1.03 -3.42
N LEU A 701 9.12 -2.29 -3.25
CA LEU A 701 8.22 -3.40 -2.84
C LEU A 701 8.08 -3.53 -1.31
N ALA A 702 8.34 -2.47 -0.56
CA ALA A 702 8.20 -2.47 0.88
C ALA A 702 6.76 -2.86 1.29
N VAL A 703 6.62 -3.79 2.23
CA VAL A 703 5.31 -4.22 2.70
C VAL A 703 4.86 -3.32 3.82
N SER A 704 3.77 -2.60 3.59
CA SER A 704 3.27 -1.59 4.51
C SER A 704 1.75 -1.63 4.53
N PHE A 705 1.21 -1.75 5.73
CA PHE A 705 -0.20 -1.64 6.04
C PHE A 705 -0.71 -0.19 6.01
N CYS A 706 -1.94 0.00 5.57
CA CYS A 706 -2.67 1.24 5.76
C CYS A 706 -2.77 1.57 7.27
N SER A 707 -3.04 2.84 7.59
CA SER A 707 -3.13 3.30 8.98
C SER A 707 -4.24 2.63 9.78
N ASP A 708 -5.22 2.02 9.09
CA ASP A 708 -6.32 1.23 9.64
C ASP A 708 -5.93 -0.22 10.01
N HIS A 709 -4.73 -0.67 9.63
CA HIS A 709 -4.23 -2.04 9.74
C HIS A 709 -5.05 -3.10 8.99
N VAL A 710 -5.81 -2.68 7.97
CA VAL A 710 -6.68 -3.56 7.19
C VAL A 710 -5.92 -4.17 6.01
N ASN A 711 -5.21 -3.32 5.25
CA ASN A 711 -4.59 -3.72 3.98
C ASN A 711 -3.12 -3.42 3.95
N ASP A 712 -2.29 -4.36 3.51
CA ASP A 712 -0.95 -4.04 3.03
C ASP A 712 -0.98 -3.74 1.53
N GLY A 713 -0.33 -2.66 1.11
CA GLY A 713 -0.42 -2.16 -0.28
C GLY A 713 0.04 -3.16 -1.35
N THR A 714 0.79 -4.20 -0.96
CA THR A 714 1.23 -5.28 -1.85
C THR A 714 0.40 -6.57 -1.73
N MET A 715 -0.43 -6.69 -0.70
CA MET A 715 -1.13 -7.93 -0.31
C MET A 715 -0.18 -9.13 -0.14
N ALA A 716 1.07 -8.88 0.29
CA ALA A 716 2.13 -9.88 0.42
C ALA A 716 2.25 -10.43 1.85
N LEU A 717 1.63 -9.77 2.83
CA LEU A 717 1.55 -10.22 4.21
C LEU A 717 0.09 -10.16 4.71
N THR A 718 -0.88 -10.45 3.84
CA THR A 718 -2.28 -10.60 4.25
C THR A 718 -2.40 -11.71 5.31
N HIS A 719 -3.40 -11.61 6.19
CA HIS A 719 -3.71 -12.65 7.19
C HIS A 719 -4.97 -13.41 6.80
N GLY A 720 -5.26 -14.55 7.43
CA GLY A 720 -6.34 -15.46 7.04
C GLY A 720 -5.94 -16.54 6.02
N PRO A 721 -6.84 -17.01 5.14
CA PRO A 721 -6.59 -18.17 4.27
C PRO A 721 -5.94 -17.78 2.92
N PHE A 722 -5.42 -16.55 2.80
CA PHE A 722 -4.79 -16.09 1.57
C PHE A 722 -3.64 -17.03 1.19
N SER A 723 -3.37 -17.21 -0.09
CA SER A 723 -2.25 -18.01 -0.56
C SER A 723 -1.46 -17.20 -1.58
N TYR A 724 -0.13 -17.30 -1.58
CA TYR A 724 0.66 -16.56 -2.57
C TYR A 724 0.38 -17.07 -3.99
N PRO A 725 0.16 -16.18 -4.98
CA PRO A 725 0.11 -16.60 -6.37
C PRO A 725 1.50 -17.12 -6.79
N TRP A 726 1.58 -17.92 -7.86
CA TRP A 726 2.88 -18.23 -8.44
C TRP A 726 3.54 -16.97 -8.97
N ILE A 727 2.74 -16.03 -9.47
CA ILE A 727 3.19 -14.70 -9.88
C ILE A 727 2.06 -13.66 -9.79
N ARG A 728 2.39 -12.47 -9.30
CA ARG A 728 1.53 -11.29 -9.41
C ARG A 728 1.60 -10.74 -10.84
N HIS A 729 0.45 -10.51 -11.48
CA HIS A 729 0.44 -9.99 -12.85
C HIS A 729 0.97 -8.54 -12.87
N PRO A 730 1.97 -8.22 -13.71
CA PRO A 730 2.51 -6.86 -13.79
C PRO A 730 1.51 -5.93 -14.48
N ALA A 731 1.04 -4.91 -13.75
CA ALA A 731 0.20 -3.87 -14.31
C ALA A 731 1.06 -2.80 -15.00
N LEU A 732 0.51 -2.16 -16.03
CA LEU A 732 1.09 -0.93 -16.57
C LEU A 732 1.06 0.16 -15.50
N PRO A 733 2.11 1.01 -15.43
CA PRO A 733 2.12 2.16 -14.53
C PRO A 733 0.91 3.07 -14.77
N THR A 734 0.40 3.71 -13.72
CA THR A 734 -0.78 4.58 -13.79
C THR A 734 -0.66 5.71 -14.81
N ASP A 735 0.55 6.23 -15.02
CA ASP A 735 0.82 7.22 -16.07
C ASP A 735 0.51 6.71 -17.49
N VAL A 736 0.68 5.41 -17.73
CA VAL A 736 0.39 4.78 -19.01
C VAL A 736 -1.04 4.24 -19.04
N ALA A 737 -1.44 3.56 -17.96
CA ALA A 737 -2.73 2.92 -17.80
C ALA A 737 -3.89 3.92 -17.74
N GLY A 738 -3.69 5.03 -17.03
CA GLY A 738 -4.72 5.95 -16.60
C GLY A 738 -5.12 5.69 -15.14
N GLU A 739 -5.43 6.78 -14.44
CA GLU A 739 -5.94 6.73 -13.07
C GLU A 739 -7.37 6.16 -13.05
N THR A 740 -7.62 5.25 -12.12
CA THR A 740 -8.93 4.65 -11.86
C THR A 740 -9.37 4.93 -10.42
N TRP A 741 -10.63 4.66 -10.10
CA TRP A 741 -11.15 4.87 -8.74
C TRP A 741 -10.70 3.76 -7.80
N ASP A 742 -10.95 3.92 -6.50
CA ASP A 742 -10.60 2.90 -5.50
C ASP A 742 -11.26 1.55 -5.83
N GLY A 743 -10.43 0.50 -6.01
CA GLY A 743 -10.86 -0.83 -6.46
C GLY A 743 -11.25 -0.93 -7.95
N GLY A 744 -11.02 0.10 -8.77
CA GLY A 744 -11.28 0.10 -10.20
C GLY A 744 -10.37 -0.82 -11.02
N PRO A 745 -10.55 -0.90 -12.36
CA PRO A 745 -9.70 -1.72 -13.20
C PRO A 745 -8.25 -1.22 -13.14
N VAL A 746 -7.32 -2.15 -13.28
CA VAL A 746 -5.89 -1.87 -13.35
C VAL A 746 -5.43 -2.02 -14.80
N GLY A 747 -4.25 -1.47 -15.13
CA GLY A 747 -3.64 -1.58 -16.46
C GLY A 747 -3.09 -2.97 -16.77
N ALA A 748 -3.86 -4.02 -16.51
CA ALA A 748 -3.51 -5.42 -16.72
C ALA A 748 -4.66 -6.15 -17.43
N LEU A 749 -4.32 -7.11 -18.28
CA LEU A 749 -5.21 -8.02 -18.99
C LEU A 749 -4.80 -9.48 -18.71
N PRO A 750 -4.97 -9.98 -17.48
CA PRO A 750 -4.49 -11.31 -17.08
C PRO A 750 -5.19 -12.43 -17.84
N LEU A 751 -4.42 -13.45 -18.26
CA LEU A 751 -4.93 -14.70 -18.82
C LEU A 751 -5.38 -15.70 -17.75
N VAL A 752 -4.95 -15.49 -16.51
CA VAL A 752 -5.40 -16.22 -15.33
C VAL A 752 -6.34 -15.34 -14.54
N ALA A 753 -7.62 -15.71 -14.47
CA ALA A 753 -8.63 -14.99 -13.69
C ALA A 753 -8.43 -15.17 -12.18
N HIS A 754 -7.95 -16.36 -11.76
CA HIS A 754 -7.71 -16.66 -10.35
C HIS A 754 -6.61 -17.73 -10.20
N GLN A 755 -5.76 -17.55 -9.18
CA GLN A 755 -4.71 -18.48 -8.78
C GLN A 755 -4.95 -18.90 -7.32
N ALA A 756 -5.18 -20.20 -7.09
CA ALA A 756 -5.23 -20.79 -5.75
C ALA A 756 -4.05 -21.74 -5.57
N THR A 757 -3.27 -21.56 -4.50
CA THR A 757 -2.05 -22.35 -4.24
C THR A 757 -2.06 -23.03 -2.88
N ALA A 758 -3.19 -22.97 -2.16
CA ALA A 758 -3.39 -23.76 -0.95
C ALA A 758 -3.47 -25.25 -1.32
N PRO A 759 -2.73 -26.14 -0.62
CA PRO A 759 -2.72 -27.56 -0.92
C PRO A 759 -3.94 -28.25 -0.30
N VAL A 760 -4.43 -29.33 -0.91
CA VAL A 760 -5.47 -30.18 -0.31
C VAL A 760 -4.92 -31.60 -0.23
N LEU A 761 -4.86 -32.13 0.99
CA LEU A 761 -4.37 -33.48 1.29
C LEU A 761 -5.56 -34.40 1.54
N GLU A 762 -5.68 -35.47 0.75
CA GLU A 762 -6.65 -36.55 0.95
C GLU A 762 -5.91 -37.88 1.19
N CYS A 763 -6.24 -38.59 2.26
CA CYS A 763 -5.55 -39.82 2.66
C CYS A 763 -6.50 -40.86 3.29
N ASP A 764 -5.92 -41.92 3.83
CA ASP A 764 -6.59 -42.95 4.62
C ASP A 764 -7.11 -42.44 5.98
N GLN A 765 -6.53 -41.36 6.52
CA GLN A 765 -6.92 -40.76 7.82
C GLN A 765 -7.82 -39.52 7.71
N GLY A 766 -8.25 -39.16 6.49
CA GLY A 766 -9.16 -38.04 6.24
C GLY A 766 -8.61 -37.01 5.26
N THR A 767 -9.13 -35.79 5.34
CA THR A 767 -8.78 -34.67 4.47
C THR A 767 -8.42 -33.44 5.28
N GLU A 768 -7.40 -32.70 4.86
CA GLU A 768 -7.11 -31.35 5.32
C GLU A 768 -7.00 -30.40 4.11
N ASP A 769 -7.84 -29.35 4.13
CA ASP A 769 -7.87 -28.31 3.11
C ASP A 769 -6.99 -27.14 3.56
N GLY A 770 -5.98 -26.82 2.77
CA GLY A 770 -5.04 -25.73 3.02
C GLY A 770 -5.70 -24.36 3.18
N SER A 771 -6.87 -24.14 2.55
CA SER A 771 -7.64 -22.89 2.69
C SER A 771 -8.27 -22.71 4.08
N ARG A 772 -8.22 -23.74 4.93
CA ARG A 772 -8.67 -23.70 6.32
C ARG A 772 -7.56 -23.41 7.30
N PHE A 773 -6.31 -23.31 6.84
CA PHE A 773 -5.19 -23.02 7.72
C PHE A 773 -5.10 -21.53 8.00
N ASP A 774 -4.85 -21.21 9.26
CA ASP A 774 -4.40 -19.90 9.66
C ASP A 774 -2.96 -19.66 9.19
N GLN A 775 -2.69 -18.43 8.78
CA GLN A 775 -1.43 -18.05 8.17
C GLN A 775 -0.64 -17.11 9.05
N VAL A 776 0.65 -17.39 9.17
CA VAL A 776 1.59 -16.53 9.88
C VAL A 776 2.48 -15.83 8.85
N PRO A 777 2.13 -14.63 8.35
CA PRO A 777 2.92 -13.99 7.31
C PRO A 777 4.19 -13.38 7.92
N ILE A 778 5.33 -13.62 7.29
CA ILE A 778 6.66 -13.23 7.76
C ILE A 778 7.35 -12.42 6.67
N LEU A 779 7.75 -11.20 7.01
CA LEU A 779 8.68 -10.45 6.18
C LEU A 779 10.11 -10.92 6.47
N GLU A 780 10.74 -11.62 5.52
CA GLU A 780 12.16 -11.94 5.64
C GLU A 780 13.01 -10.70 5.33
N PHE A 781 12.73 -10.06 4.19
CA PHE A 781 13.22 -8.71 3.88
C PHE A 781 12.43 -8.10 2.71
N SER A 782 12.56 -6.78 2.55
CA SER A 782 12.31 -6.08 1.28
C SER A 782 13.46 -5.13 1.03
N ASP A 783 14.00 -5.09 -0.18
CA ASP A 783 15.01 -4.14 -0.60
C ASP A 783 14.65 -3.52 -1.96
N ASP A 784 15.57 -2.74 -2.52
CA ASP A 784 15.38 -1.99 -3.76
C ASP A 784 15.18 -2.85 -5.01
N GLY A 785 15.59 -4.12 -4.97
CA GLY A 785 15.56 -5.06 -6.08
C GLY A 785 14.71 -6.30 -5.84
N ALA A 786 14.35 -6.63 -4.60
CA ALA A 786 13.51 -7.79 -4.31
C ALA A 786 12.67 -7.68 -3.03
N LEU A 787 11.59 -8.46 -3.01
CA LEU A 787 10.79 -8.76 -1.82
C LEU A 787 10.92 -10.25 -1.48
N ALA A 788 11.04 -10.56 -0.19
CA ALA A 788 11.04 -11.92 0.33
C ALA A 788 10.08 -12.07 1.52
N VAL A 789 9.04 -12.89 1.33
CA VAL A 789 8.04 -13.21 2.36
C VAL A 789 7.85 -14.71 2.50
N SER A 790 7.48 -15.15 3.71
CA SER A 790 7.07 -16.53 3.98
C SER A 790 5.77 -16.58 4.78
N SER A 791 5.09 -17.71 4.73
CA SER A 791 3.81 -17.95 5.38
C SER A 791 3.75 -19.39 5.88
N PRO A 792 4.31 -19.66 7.08
CA PRO A 792 4.12 -20.93 7.75
C PRO A 792 2.68 -21.10 8.24
N ARG A 793 2.17 -22.33 8.20
CA ARG A 793 0.77 -22.66 8.49
C ARG A 793 0.68 -23.94 9.31
N PHE A 794 0.25 -23.76 10.55
CA PHE A 794 0.30 -24.81 11.57
C PHE A 794 -1.06 -25.06 12.24
N GLU A 795 -1.95 -24.07 12.24
CA GLU A 795 -3.26 -24.13 12.91
C GLU A 795 -4.40 -24.04 11.89
N LEU A 796 -5.57 -24.53 12.28
CA LEU A 796 -6.80 -24.54 11.50
C LEU A 796 -7.81 -23.56 12.09
N PHE A 797 -8.61 -22.93 11.24
CA PHE A 797 -9.84 -22.27 11.64
C PHE A 797 -10.88 -23.29 12.14
N ASP A 798 -11.78 -22.86 13.02
CA ASP A 798 -12.85 -23.69 13.59
C ASP A 798 -13.90 -24.06 12.54
N ASP A 799 -14.35 -25.32 12.53
CA ASP A 799 -15.32 -25.86 11.56
C ASP A 799 -16.70 -25.19 11.62
N LYS A 800 -17.01 -24.46 12.70
CA LYS A 800 -18.20 -23.60 12.77
C LYS A 800 -18.12 -22.40 11.82
N LEU A 801 -16.93 -22.03 11.36
CA LEU A 801 -16.74 -20.97 10.39
C LEU A 801 -17.09 -21.50 8.99
N LYS A 802 -18.30 -21.16 8.50
CA LYS A 802 -18.83 -21.65 7.22
C LYS A 802 -17.93 -21.33 6.05
N ALA A 803 -17.36 -20.13 6.05
CA ALA A 803 -16.40 -19.69 5.07
C ALA A 803 -15.34 -18.84 5.76
N VAL A 804 -14.07 -19.06 5.42
CA VAL A 804 -12.99 -18.21 5.92
C VAL A 804 -12.86 -17.05 4.93
N VAL A 805 -13.62 -15.98 5.15
CA VAL A 805 -13.79 -14.91 4.15
C VAL A 805 -13.11 -13.61 4.60
N ASN A 806 -12.22 -13.15 3.72
CA ASN A 806 -11.82 -11.77 3.42
C ASN A 806 -10.82 -11.01 4.36
N PRO A 807 -9.69 -10.47 3.82
CA PRO A 807 -8.61 -9.74 4.51
C PRO A 807 -8.93 -8.57 5.44
N TRP A 808 -10.16 -8.06 5.46
CA TRP A 808 -10.43 -6.73 6.02
C TRP A 808 -10.86 -6.75 7.50
N HIS A 809 -11.03 -7.94 8.09
CA HIS A 809 -11.46 -8.13 9.47
C HIS A 809 -10.55 -9.11 10.20
N THR A 810 -10.72 -9.15 11.51
CA THR A 810 -10.07 -10.11 12.37
C THR A 810 -10.70 -11.50 12.19
N TYR A 811 -9.88 -12.54 12.01
CA TYR A 811 -10.30 -13.90 11.66
C TYR A 811 -10.42 -14.83 12.87
N GLY A 812 -11.53 -15.55 13.00
CA GLY A 812 -11.64 -16.62 13.98
C GLY A 812 -13.04 -17.23 14.06
N PRO A 813 -13.26 -18.21 14.96
CA PRO A 813 -12.29 -18.75 15.92
C PRO A 813 -11.28 -19.76 15.34
N ILE A 814 -10.23 -20.06 16.11
CA ILE A 814 -9.17 -21.04 15.81
C ILE A 814 -9.49 -22.39 16.47
N ALA A 815 -9.43 -23.49 15.70
CA ALA A 815 -9.60 -24.86 16.20
C ALA A 815 -8.35 -25.43 16.89
N GLY A 816 -7.17 -24.92 16.53
CA GLY A 816 -5.88 -25.39 17.04
C GLY A 816 -5.01 -26.03 15.95
N PRO A 817 -3.97 -26.80 16.32
CA PRO A 817 -3.00 -27.32 15.37
C PRO A 817 -3.61 -28.33 14.38
N SER A 818 -3.11 -28.33 13.15
CA SER A 818 -3.45 -29.34 12.14
C SER A 818 -3.05 -30.76 12.58
N ARG A 819 -3.67 -31.78 12.01
CA ARG A 819 -3.47 -33.19 12.35
C ARG A 819 -2.64 -33.94 11.30
N LEU A 820 -2.86 -33.67 10.01
CA LEU A 820 -2.30 -34.48 8.92
C LEU A 820 -1.06 -33.83 8.29
N MET A 821 -1.12 -32.53 8.02
CA MET A 821 -0.01 -31.78 7.40
C MET A 821 0.19 -30.40 8.01
N GLU A 822 1.41 -29.90 7.89
CA GLU A 822 1.71 -28.47 7.98
C GLU A 822 2.38 -28.05 6.67
N TYR A 823 2.27 -26.78 6.32
CA TYR A 823 2.95 -26.30 5.12
C TYR A 823 3.46 -24.88 5.27
N THR A 824 4.54 -24.58 4.54
CA THR A 824 5.11 -23.24 4.47
C THR A 824 5.14 -22.80 3.01
N GLN A 825 4.53 -21.65 2.73
CA GLN A 825 4.70 -20.98 1.45
C GLN A 825 5.78 -19.90 1.56
N GLN A 826 6.60 -19.75 0.53
CA GLN A 826 7.60 -18.69 0.41
C GLN A 826 7.43 -18.05 -0.96
N TYR A 827 7.39 -16.73 -0.98
CA TYR A 827 7.27 -15.96 -2.21
C TYR A 827 8.39 -14.93 -2.28
N ARG A 828 9.02 -14.85 -3.44
CA ARG A 828 10.03 -13.86 -3.77
C ARG A 828 9.59 -13.14 -5.03
N GLU A 829 9.75 -11.83 -5.07
CA GLU A 829 9.47 -11.03 -6.26
C GLU A 829 10.65 -10.14 -6.59
N TYR A 830 11.02 -10.09 -7.87
CA TYR A 830 12.09 -9.25 -8.39
C TYR A 830 11.50 -7.96 -8.96
N VAL A 831 12.11 -6.84 -8.63
CA VAL A 831 11.65 -5.50 -9.03
C VAL A 831 12.08 -5.21 -10.47
N PRO A 832 11.15 -4.84 -11.38
CA PRO A 832 11.50 -4.36 -12.71
C PRO A 832 12.29 -3.04 -12.67
N PRO A 833 13.01 -2.65 -13.72
CA PRO A 833 13.76 -1.38 -13.72
C PRO A 833 12.82 -0.17 -13.54
N THR A 834 13.24 0.80 -12.73
CA THR A 834 12.64 2.14 -12.75
C THR A 834 13.06 2.83 -14.04
N VAL A 835 12.09 3.30 -14.83
CA VAL A 835 12.33 4.11 -16.04
C VAL A 835 11.99 5.58 -15.86
N GLY A 836 11.33 5.95 -14.75
CA GLY A 836 10.91 7.32 -14.49
C GLY A 836 10.22 7.53 -13.15
N THR A 837 9.61 8.70 -13.01
CA THR A 837 8.74 9.07 -11.88
C THR A 837 7.29 9.17 -12.36
N PRO A 838 6.30 8.93 -11.49
CA PRO A 838 4.90 9.25 -11.75
C PRO A 838 4.78 10.67 -12.29
N GLN A 839 3.88 10.90 -13.25
CA GLN A 839 3.68 12.24 -13.82
C GLN A 839 3.18 13.22 -12.75
N THR A 840 2.37 12.73 -11.80
CA THR A 840 1.64 13.52 -10.82
C THR A 840 1.73 12.89 -9.42
N GLY A 841 1.18 13.56 -8.40
CA GLY A 841 1.23 13.07 -7.02
C GLY A 841 2.64 13.05 -6.44
N TRP A 842 2.91 12.05 -5.60
CA TRP A 842 4.21 11.92 -4.93
C TRP A 842 5.29 11.42 -5.91
N ALA A 843 6.48 12.04 -5.91
CA ALA A 843 7.56 11.72 -6.86
C ALA A 843 8.51 10.59 -6.40
N ALA A 844 8.29 10.04 -5.20
CA ALA A 844 9.11 8.95 -4.66
C ALA A 844 8.85 7.58 -5.32
N PRO A 845 7.60 7.17 -5.65
CA PRO A 845 7.34 5.93 -6.37
C PRO A 845 8.02 5.90 -7.74
N GLY A 846 8.42 4.71 -8.20
CA GLY A 846 9.01 4.51 -9.53
C GLY A 846 7.97 4.14 -10.58
N VAL A 847 8.10 4.69 -11.79
CA VAL A 847 7.45 4.12 -12.98
C VAL A 847 8.31 2.96 -13.44
N ARG A 848 7.72 1.75 -13.45
CA ARG A 848 8.42 0.48 -13.69
C ARG A 848 8.00 -0.09 -15.05
N GLU A 849 8.94 -0.64 -15.80
CA GLU A 849 8.67 -1.27 -17.10
C GLU A 849 9.37 -2.62 -17.24
N GLY A 850 8.82 -3.49 -18.10
CA GLY A 850 9.35 -4.83 -18.34
C GLY A 850 8.69 -5.92 -17.51
N THR A 851 9.18 -7.14 -17.65
CA THR A 851 8.66 -8.30 -16.92
C THR A 851 8.94 -8.16 -15.43
N ASN A 852 8.04 -8.69 -14.60
CA ASN A 852 8.41 -9.07 -13.25
C ASN A 852 8.76 -10.56 -13.22
N ALA A 853 9.49 -10.97 -12.19
CA ALA A 853 9.83 -12.36 -11.95
C ALA A 853 9.50 -12.73 -10.51
N SER A 854 9.21 -14.00 -10.27
CA SER A 854 8.92 -14.52 -8.95
C SER A 854 9.57 -15.89 -8.72
N LEU A 855 9.73 -16.23 -7.45
CA LEU A 855 10.01 -17.58 -7.01
C LEU A 855 8.99 -17.96 -5.94
N PHE A 856 8.11 -18.90 -6.26
CA PHE A 856 7.15 -19.48 -5.34
C PHE A 856 7.67 -20.84 -4.89
N ARG A 857 7.70 -21.07 -3.57
CA ARG A 857 8.05 -22.37 -2.98
C ARG A 857 7.00 -22.76 -1.96
N GLN A 858 6.56 -24.01 -2.01
CA GLN A 858 5.65 -24.60 -1.05
C GLN A 858 6.24 -25.91 -0.53
N GLU A 859 6.51 -25.97 0.76
CA GLU A 859 6.96 -27.17 1.46
C GLU A 859 5.81 -27.71 2.31
N ILE A 860 5.39 -28.94 2.05
CA ILE A 860 4.30 -29.64 2.75
C ILE A 860 4.93 -30.77 3.54
N ARG A 861 4.81 -30.75 4.86
CA ARG A 861 5.36 -31.76 5.77
C ARG A 861 4.25 -32.60 6.39
N PHE A 862 4.38 -33.92 6.32
CA PHE A 862 3.39 -34.84 6.87
C PHE A 862 3.64 -35.09 8.36
N LYS A 863 2.59 -34.98 9.19
CA LYS A 863 2.71 -35.06 10.66
C LYS A 863 2.62 -36.49 11.20
N THR A 864 2.16 -37.42 10.38
CA THR A 864 2.02 -38.84 10.71
C THR A 864 2.31 -39.70 9.47
N ASP A 865 2.38 -41.01 9.65
CA ASP A 865 2.44 -41.96 8.54
C ASP A 865 1.07 -42.01 7.85
N LEU A 866 1.04 -41.85 6.52
CA LEU A 866 -0.19 -41.75 5.74
C LEU A 866 -0.10 -42.57 4.45
N THR A 867 -1.24 -43.05 3.97
CA THR A 867 -1.41 -43.53 2.59
C THR A 867 -2.17 -42.46 1.81
N LEU A 868 -1.45 -41.73 0.95
CA LEU A 868 -1.99 -40.66 0.14
C LEU A 868 -2.96 -41.21 -0.92
N LYS A 869 -4.15 -40.62 -0.98
CA LYS A 869 -5.08 -40.77 -2.11
C LYS A 869 -4.82 -39.68 -3.14
N ARG A 870 -4.62 -38.45 -2.67
CA ARG A 870 -4.39 -37.27 -3.50
C ARG A 870 -3.67 -36.18 -2.70
N LEU A 871 -2.79 -35.45 -3.39
CA LEU A 871 -2.23 -34.19 -2.90
C LEU A 871 -2.38 -33.13 -4.00
N ALA A 872 -3.45 -32.33 -3.92
CA ALA A 872 -3.62 -31.18 -4.80
C ALA A 872 -2.72 -30.03 -4.31
N LEU A 873 -2.06 -29.36 -5.24
CA LEU A 873 -1.12 -28.27 -4.96
C LEU A 873 -1.72 -26.90 -5.29
N GLY A 874 -2.87 -26.88 -5.97
CA GLY A 874 -3.55 -25.66 -6.37
C GLY A 874 -4.28 -25.80 -7.70
N HIS A 875 -4.85 -24.70 -8.16
CA HIS A 875 -5.48 -24.61 -9.47
C HIS A 875 -5.53 -23.17 -9.98
N PHE A 876 -5.61 -23.03 -11.31
CA PHE A 876 -5.86 -21.77 -12.01
C PHE A 876 -7.19 -21.81 -12.75
N PHE A 877 -7.89 -20.68 -12.77
CA PHE A 877 -8.98 -20.43 -13.73
C PHE A 877 -8.45 -19.58 -14.88
N LEU A 878 -8.38 -20.16 -16.07
CA LEU A 878 -7.91 -19.50 -17.29
C LEU A 878 -9.05 -18.74 -17.96
N LYS A 879 -8.72 -17.65 -18.66
CA LYS A 879 -9.67 -17.01 -19.57
C LYS A 879 -9.82 -17.83 -20.86
N PRO A 880 -10.99 -17.82 -21.52
CA PRO A 880 -11.23 -18.60 -22.74
C PRO A 880 -10.23 -18.33 -23.87
N GLU A 881 -9.75 -17.10 -23.99
CA GLU A 881 -8.75 -16.67 -24.99
C GLU A 881 -7.31 -17.09 -24.68
N ALA A 882 -7.06 -17.69 -23.51
CA ALA A 882 -5.72 -18.14 -23.14
C ALA A 882 -5.30 -19.38 -23.93
N LYS A 883 -4.03 -19.41 -24.32
CA LYS A 883 -3.36 -20.56 -24.92
C LYS A 883 -2.32 -21.08 -23.94
N LEU A 884 -2.47 -22.34 -23.56
CA LEU A 884 -1.54 -23.04 -22.68
C LEU A 884 -0.48 -23.74 -23.53
N VAL A 885 0.78 -23.35 -23.37
CA VAL A 885 1.92 -24.10 -23.88
C VAL A 885 2.54 -24.90 -22.75
N VAL A 886 2.89 -26.15 -23.03
CA VAL A 886 3.57 -27.04 -22.09
C VAL A 886 4.78 -27.64 -22.78
N SER A 887 5.95 -27.50 -22.15
CA SER A 887 7.17 -28.21 -22.54
C SER A 887 7.48 -29.28 -21.49
N ALA A 888 7.35 -30.54 -21.89
CA ALA A 888 7.60 -31.69 -21.02
C ALA A 888 8.47 -32.72 -21.72
N GLY A 889 9.61 -33.07 -21.10
CA GLY A 889 10.56 -34.03 -21.67
C GLY A 889 11.11 -33.61 -23.04
N GLY A 890 11.24 -32.30 -23.28
CA GLY A 890 11.70 -31.72 -24.55
C GLY A 890 10.63 -31.62 -25.64
N SER A 891 9.41 -32.12 -25.42
CA SER A 891 8.29 -31.96 -26.35
C SER A 891 7.48 -30.71 -26.02
N LEU A 892 7.10 -29.94 -27.04
CA LEU A 892 6.28 -28.73 -26.88
C LEU A 892 4.85 -28.99 -27.39
N LYS A 893 3.84 -28.70 -26.56
CA LYS A 893 2.42 -28.84 -26.91
C LYS A 893 1.68 -27.54 -26.61
N VAL A 894 0.82 -27.10 -27.54
CA VAL A 894 -0.09 -25.96 -27.34
C VAL A 894 -1.52 -26.47 -27.23
N LEU A 895 -2.26 -25.96 -26.25
CA LEU A 895 -3.64 -26.30 -25.92
C LEU A 895 -4.46 -25.01 -25.83
N GLU A 896 -5.66 -25.00 -26.40
CA GLU A 896 -6.57 -23.85 -26.32
C GLU A 896 -7.43 -23.96 -25.04
N ALA A 897 -7.45 -22.93 -24.20
CA ALA A 897 -8.18 -22.97 -22.92
C ALA A 897 -9.69 -23.08 -23.14
N GLY A 898 -10.25 -22.25 -24.02
CA GLY A 898 -11.69 -22.19 -24.30
C GLY A 898 -12.25 -23.32 -25.17
N GLN A 899 -11.41 -24.19 -25.75
CA GLN A 899 -11.89 -25.25 -26.65
C GLN A 899 -12.32 -26.50 -25.86
N PRO A 900 -13.61 -26.90 -25.91
CA PRO A 900 -14.07 -28.13 -25.27
C PRO A 900 -13.38 -29.37 -25.86
N GLY A 901 -13.20 -30.42 -25.05
CA GLY A 901 -12.63 -31.70 -25.48
C GLY A 901 -11.11 -31.73 -25.63
N GLN A 902 -10.40 -30.62 -25.32
CA GLN A 902 -8.94 -30.60 -25.20
C GLN A 902 -8.48 -30.77 -23.75
N ASP A 903 -9.02 -31.77 -23.08
CA ASP A 903 -8.53 -32.14 -21.76
C ASP A 903 -7.17 -32.83 -21.91
N ALA A 904 -6.25 -32.52 -21.01
CA ALA A 904 -4.89 -33.05 -21.08
C ALA A 904 -4.31 -33.18 -19.68
N ALA A 905 -3.57 -34.26 -19.45
CA ALA A 905 -2.73 -34.43 -18.27
C ALA A 905 -1.28 -34.55 -18.71
N VAL A 906 -0.40 -33.74 -18.12
CA VAL A 906 1.04 -33.75 -18.40
C VAL A 906 1.80 -33.73 -17.09
N VAL A 907 2.84 -34.55 -16.96
CA VAL A 907 3.75 -34.52 -15.81
C VAL A 907 4.92 -33.61 -16.14
N LEU A 908 5.12 -32.58 -15.33
CA LEU A 908 6.27 -31.69 -15.38
C LEU A 908 7.31 -32.14 -14.36
N ARG A 909 8.50 -32.46 -14.85
CA ARG A 909 9.69 -32.74 -14.03
C ARG A 909 10.49 -31.45 -13.85
N ARG A 910 11.47 -31.49 -12.95
CA ARG A 910 12.41 -30.37 -12.78
C ARG A 910 13.06 -30.04 -14.13
N GLY A 911 12.94 -28.78 -14.56
CA GLY A 911 13.41 -28.29 -15.87
C GLY A 911 12.33 -28.14 -16.93
N ASP A 912 11.21 -28.86 -16.79
CA ASP A 912 10.04 -28.67 -17.64
C ASP A 912 9.36 -27.34 -17.30
N TRP A 913 8.59 -26.80 -18.25
CA TRP A 913 7.95 -25.50 -18.09
C TRP A 913 6.57 -25.45 -18.76
N LEU A 914 5.75 -24.51 -18.32
CA LEU A 914 4.47 -24.18 -18.96
C LEU A 914 4.35 -22.67 -19.11
N GLY A 915 3.56 -22.22 -20.08
CA GLY A 915 3.32 -20.79 -20.31
C GLY A 915 1.91 -20.51 -20.82
N LEU A 916 1.51 -19.26 -20.67
CA LEU A 916 0.21 -18.74 -21.09
C LEU A 916 0.42 -17.54 -21.99
N PHE A 917 -0.23 -17.53 -23.15
CA PHE A 917 -0.22 -16.39 -24.08
C PHE A 917 -1.57 -16.24 -24.78
N ALA A 918 -1.77 -15.13 -25.49
CA ALA A 918 -2.92 -14.92 -26.36
C ALA A 918 -2.51 -14.18 -27.63
N ALA A 919 -3.32 -14.28 -28.69
CA ALA A 919 -3.08 -13.57 -29.94
C ALA A 919 -3.35 -12.05 -29.84
N LYS A 920 -4.11 -11.63 -28.82
CA LYS A 920 -4.39 -10.21 -28.50
C LYS A 920 -3.51 -9.77 -27.33
N PRO A 921 -3.30 -8.45 -27.13
CA PRO A 921 -2.57 -7.95 -25.98
C PRO A 921 -3.13 -8.52 -24.66
N ALA A 922 -2.25 -9.12 -23.86
CA ALA A 922 -2.59 -9.76 -22.60
C ALA A 922 -1.36 -9.78 -21.68
N ASN A 923 -1.57 -10.00 -20.39
CA ASN A 923 -0.49 -10.41 -19.51
C ASN A 923 -0.23 -11.90 -19.70
N SER A 924 0.86 -12.20 -20.40
CA SER A 924 1.36 -13.57 -20.58
C SER A 924 2.14 -14.04 -19.36
N ASN A 925 2.34 -15.35 -19.25
CA ASN A 925 3.09 -15.95 -18.14
C ASN A 925 4.00 -17.09 -18.62
N LEU A 926 5.10 -17.29 -17.92
CA LEU A 926 6.01 -18.43 -18.09
C LEU A 926 6.37 -18.98 -16.71
N PHE A 927 6.30 -20.29 -16.54
CA PHE A 927 6.54 -20.96 -15.26
C PHE A 927 7.46 -22.18 -15.45
N PHE A 928 8.50 -22.28 -14.63
CA PHE A 928 9.46 -23.38 -14.64
C PHE A 928 9.28 -24.26 -13.41
N ASN A 929 9.14 -25.57 -13.58
CA ASN A 929 9.17 -26.49 -12.46
C ASN A 929 10.61 -26.69 -11.97
N ARG A 930 10.84 -26.41 -10.70
CA ARG A 930 12.14 -26.55 -10.02
C ARG A 930 12.09 -27.54 -8.86
N GLY A 931 10.90 -27.87 -8.37
CA GLY A 931 10.68 -28.76 -7.25
C GLY A 931 10.47 -30.21 -7.65
N GLY A 932 9.67 -30.92 -6.85
CA GLY A 932 9.20 -32.27 -7.14
C GLY A 932 8.36 -32.33 -8.43
N PRO A 933 8.17 -33.54 -9.00
CA PRO A 933 7.30 -33.72 -10.16
C PRO A 933 5.85 -33.28 -9.88
N ILE A 934 5.25 -32.57 -10.85
CA ILE A 934 3.88 -32.03 -10.76
C ILE A 934 3.07 -32.54 -11.93
N ARG A 935 1.90 -33.10 -11.66
CA ARG A 935 0.91 -33.44 -12.68
C ARG A 935 0.01 -32.23 -12.93
N VAL A 936 -0.02 -31.76 -14.16
CA VAL A 936 -0.85 -30.64 -14.63
C VAL A 936 -2.03 -31.22 -15.40
N GLU A 937 -3.24 -30.92 -14.97
CA GLU A 937 -4.48 -31.39 -15.59
C GLU A 937 -5.31 -30.21 -16.08
N LYS A 938 -5.60 -30.16 -17.37
CA LYS A 938 -6.48 -29.16 -17.98
C LYS A 938 -7.87 -29.76 -18.18
N HIS A 939 -8.88 -29.09 -17.64
CA HIS A 939 -10.30 -29.40 -17.81
C HIS A 939 -11.05 -28.13 -18.25
N GLY A 940 -11.27 -27.96 -19.55
CA GLY A 940 -11.76 -26.68 -20.09
C GLY A 940 -10.84 -25.51 -19.69
N THR A 941 -11.39 -24.53 -18.96
CA THR A 941 -10.66 -23.36 -18.43
C THR A 941 -10.01 -23.60 -17.06
N LEU A 942 -10.24 -24.74 -16.42
CA LEU A 942 -9.62 -25.09 -15.15
C LEU A 942 -8.28 -25.80 -15.40
N LEU A 943 -7.21 -25.33 -14.75
CA LEU A 943 -5.90 -25.97 -14.73
C LEU A 943 -5.59 -26.42 -13.30
N GLN A 944 -5.54 -27.71 -13.04
CA GLN A 944 -5.26 -28.28 -11.71
C GLN A 944 -3.82 -28.77 -11.61
N PHE A 945 -3.25 -28.64 -10.42
CA PHE A 945 -1.89 -29.07 -10.11
C PHE A 945 -1.92 -30.11 -9.00
N GLN A 946 -1.28 -31.26 -9.22
CA GLN A 946 -1.19 -32.34 -8.25
C GLN A 946 0.25 -32.80 -8.08
N ALA A 947 0.62 -33.24 -6.89
CA ALA A 947 1.92 -33.87 -6.68
C ALA A 947 1.96 -35.22 -7.41
N GLU A 948 2.96 -35.41 -8.27
CA GLU A 948 3.17 -36.70 -8.94
C GLU A 948 4.14 -37.53 -8.09
N ARG A 949 3.68 -38.68 -7.60
CA ARG A 949 4.44 -39.56 -6.70
C ARG A 949 4.41 -41.00 -7.17
N GLN A 950 5.57 -41.68 -7.09
CA GLN A 950 5.69 -43.11 -7.39
C GLN A 950 5.11 -44.00 -6.29
N GLN A 951 5.15 -43.55 -5.03
CA GLN A 951 4.65 -44.29 -3.88
C GLN A 951 3.57 -43.47 -3.15
N PRO A 952 2.42 -44.08 -2.82
CA PRO A 952 1.34 -43.41 -2.08
C PRO A 952 1.64 -43.31 -0.59
N VAL A 953 2.52 -44.15 -0.03
CA VAL A 953 2.83 -44.13 1.41
C VAL A 953 3.86 -43.04 1.71
N VAL A 954 3.60 -42.24 2.74
CA VAL A 954 4.51 -41.23 3.29
C VAL A 954 4.80 -41.48 4.75
N LYS A 955 5.99 -41.09 5.19
CA LYS A 955 6.40 -41.18 6.59
C LYS A 955 6.25 -39.86 7.33
N ARG A 956 5.99 -39.93 8.63
CA ARG A 956 6.06 -38.75 9.51
C ARG A 956 7.36 -38.00 9.30
N GLY A 957 7.26 -36.69 9.07
CA GLY A 957 8.38 -35.79 8.86
C GLY A 957 8.89 -35.73 7.41
N GLU A 958 8.45 -36.64 6.53
CA GLU A 958 8.67 -36.52 5.09
C GLU A 958 8.02 -35.23 4.56
N ALA A 959 8.63 -34.60 3.55
CA ALA A 959 8.11 -33.39 2.94
C ALA A 959 8.04 -33.51 1.41
N PHE A 960 7.00 -32.92 0.84
CA PHE A 960 6.92 -32.63 -0.59
C PHE A 960 7.24 -31.15 -0.83
N VAL A 961 8.13 -30.85 -1.77
CA VAL A 961 8.53 -29.47 -2.10
C VAL A 961 8.15 -29.17 -3.54
N MET A 962 7.25 -28.21 -3.70
CA MET A 962 6.98 -27.56 -4.97
C MET A 962 7.78 -26.26 -5.01
N GLU A 963 8.53 -26.02 -6.09
CA GLU A 963 9.24 -24.77 -6.33
C GLU A 963 9.01 -24.37 -7.80
N ILE A 964 8.45 -23.17 -8.02
CA ILE A 964 8.10 -22.63 -9.33
C ILE A 964 8.77 -21.26 -9.49
N ALA A 965 9.58 -21.11 -10.54
CA ALA A 965 10.01 -19.78 -10.98
C ALA A 965 9.03 -19.24 -12.02
N GLY A 966 8.56 -17.99 -11.85
CA GLY A 966 7.60 -17.35 -12.73
C GLY A 966 8.18 -16.12 -13.42
N ILE A 967 7.84 -15.90 -14.68
CA ILE A 967 8.02 -14.63 -15.40
C ILE A 967 6.65 -14.12 -15.85
N GLY A 968 6.35 -12.88 -15.48
CA GLY A 968 5.10 -12.21 -15.78
C GLY A 968 5.36 -11.14 -16.81
N PHE A 969 4.61 -11.18 -17.91
CA PHE A 969 4.78 -10.24 -19.01
C PHE A 969 3.69 -9.16 -18.88
N PRO A 970 4.04 -7.86 -18.80
CA PRO A 970 3.05 -6.79 -18.90
C PRO A 970 2.49 -6.74 -20.32
N VAL A 971 1.33 -6.10 -20.48
CA VAL A 971 0.62 -6.03 -21.78
C VAL A 971 1.46 -5.37 -22.88
N ASN A 972 2.42 -4.52 -22.51
CA ASN A 972 3.34 -3.86 -23.45
C ASN A 972 4.62 -4.65 -23.77
N VAL A 973 4.80 -5.86 -23.22
CA VAL A 973 5.84 -6.80 -23.65
C VAL A 973 5.20 -7.88 -24.54
N PRO A 974 5.48 -7.88 -25.85
CA PRO A 974 4.75 -8.73 -26.80
C PRO A 974 5.10 -10.21 -26.61
N VAL A 975 4.08 -11.01 -26.35
CA VAL A 975 4.14 -12.48 -26.33
C VAL A 975 2.86 -13.00 -26.98
N GLY A 976 2.94 -13.31 -28.28
CA GLY A 976 1.80 -13.71 -29.11
C GLY A 976 1.82 -15.18 -29.52
N SER A 977 2.91 -15.89 -29.25
CA SER A 977 3.12 -17.27 -29.69
C SER A 977 3.92 -18.11 -28.69
N ALA A 978 3.88 -19.43 -28.86
CA ALA A 978 4.73 -20.36 -28.12
C ALA A 978 6.23 -20.16 -28.44
N ALA A 979 6.57 -19.71 -29.66
CA ALA A 979 7.93 -19.41 -30.05
C ALA A 979 8.50 -18.19 -29.28
N ASP A 980 7.68 -17.17 -29.04
CA ASP A 980 8.07 -16.03 -28.22
C ASP A 980 8.44 -16.47 -26.81
N LEU A 981 7.63 -17.34 -26.18
CA LEU A 981 7.92 -17.90 -24.86
C LEU A 981 9.19 -18.75 -24.86
N GLN A 982 9.39 -19.58 -25.89
CA GLN A 982 10.61 -20.38 -26.05
C GLN A 982 11.87 -19.50 -26.12
N GLU A 983 11.80 -18.32 -26.75
CA GLU A 983 12.94 -17.39 -26.82
C GLU A 983 13.40 -16.96 -25.41
N TYR A 984 12.46 -16.65 -24.51
CA TYR A 984 12.80 -16.31 -23.12
C TYR A 984 13.37 -17.52 -22.36
N VAL A 985 12.84 -18.73 -22.61
CA VAL A 985 13.38 -19.97 -22.03
C VAL A 985 14.82 -20.19 -22.44
N GLU A 986 15.13 -20.09 -23.74
CA GLU A 986 16.50 -20.27 -24.25
C GLU A 986 17.43 -19.16 -23.77
N TYR A 987 16.96 -17.91 -23.70
CA TYR A 987 17.75 -16.81 -23.17
C TYR A 987 18.09 -17.03 -21.69
N LEU A 988 17.13 -17.43 -20.84
CA LEU A 988 17.41 -17.69 -19.41
C LEU A 988 18.34 -18.89 -19.21
N LYS A 989 18.26 -19.90 -20.10
CA LYS A 989 19.19 -21.04 -20.11
C LYS A 989 20.61 -20.61 -20.47
N ALA A 990 20.79 -19.76 -21.49
CA ALA A 990 22.09 -19.29 -21.93
C ALA A 990 22.06 -17.80 -22.31
N PRO A 991 22.11 -16.87 -21.34
CA PRO A 991 22.02 -15.45 -21.65
C PRO A 991 23.22 -15.00 -22.46
N VAL A 992 22.95 -14.35 -23.59
CA VAL A 992 23.99 -13.90 -24.51
C VAL A 992 24.93 -12.92 -23.82
N GLY A 993 26.23 -13.23 -23.86
CA GLY A 993 27.29 -12.39 -23.27
C GLY A 993 27.37 -12.42 -21.75
N LEU A 994 26.70 -13.36 -21.07
CA LEU A 994 26.93 -13.61 -19.66
C LEU A 994 28.33 -14.23 -19.44
N ALA A 995 29.16 -13.57 -18.64
CA ALA A 995 30.42 -14.13 -18.14
C ALA A 995 30.46 -14.03 -16.62
N VAL A 996 30.82 -15.13 -15.95
CA VAL A 996 31.04 -15.17 -14.50
C VAL A 996 32.54 -15.04 -14.26
N LEU A 997 32.95 -13.92 -13.69
CA LEU A 997 34.35 -13.59 -13.41
C LEU A 997 34.79 -14.08 -12.03
N ARG A 998 33.86 -14.14 -11.05
CA ARG A 998 34.06 -14.72 -9.72
C ARG A 998 32.83 -15.52 -9.29
N GLY A 999 33.06 -16.57 -8.51
CA GLY A 999 32.04 -17.54 -8.11
C GLY A 999 31.75 -18.54 -9.24
N ARG A 1000 30.60 -19.22 -9.14
CA ARG A 1000 30.16 -20.20 -10.16
C ARG A 1000 28.67 -20.08 -10.43
N ARG A 1001 28.29 -20.24 -11.70
CA ARG A 1001 26.89 -20.45 -12.08
C ARG A 1001 26.43 -21.84 -11.65
N LEU A 1002 25.22 -21.95 -11.14
CA LEU A 1002 24.58 -23.23 -10.83
C LEU A 1002 23.59 -23.58 -11.96
N GLU A 1003 23.48 -24.86 -12.27
CA GLU A 1003 22.49 -25.36 -13.23
C GLU A 1003 21.13 -25.49 -12.55
N ASP A 1004 20.28 -24.48 -12.73
CA ASP A 1004 18.91 -24.48 -12.21
C ASP A 1004 17.96 -23.83 -13.23
N PRO A 1005 16.79 -24.43 -13.55
CA PRO A 1005 15.87 -23.89 -14.54
C PRO A 1005 15.18 -22.58 -14.12
N GLY A 1006 14.94 -21.69 -15.09
CA GLY A 1006 14.11 -20.50 -14.98
C GLY A 1006 14.71 -19.28 -14.26
N LEU A 1007 15.65 -19.48 -13.34
CA LEU A 1007 16.42 -18.43 -12.67
C LEU A 1007 17.90 -18.56 -13.03
N ILE A 1008 18.64 -17.46 -12.95
CA ILE A 1008 20.10 -17.54 -13.02
C ILE A 1008 20.66 -17.65 -11.60
N GLU A 1009 21.24 -18.79 -11.27
CA GLU A 1009 21.76 -19.03 -9.94
C GLU A 1009 23.27 -18.99 -9.87
N PHE A 1010 23.76 -18.48 -8.75
CA PHE A 1010 25.18 -18.41 -8.46
C PHE A 1010 25.47 -18.93 -7.06
N ALA A 1011 26.57 -19.65 -6.94
CA ALA A 1011 27.27 -19.81 -5.67
C ALA A 1011 28.48 -18.87 -5.67
N PRO A 1012 28.73 -18.14 -4.58
CA PRO A 1012 29.87 -17.27 -4.49
C PRO A 1012 31.19 -18.05 -4.41
N ASP A 1013 32.31 -17.36 -4.61
CA ASP A 1013 33.65 -17.89 -4.36
C ASP A 1013 33.98 -18.00 -2.85
N GLU A 1014 35.22 -18.33 -2.51
CA GLU A 1014 35.70 -18.37 -1.11
C GLU A 1014 35.68 -17.00 -0.41
N GLY A 1015 35.61 -15.91 -1.18
CA GLY A 1015 35.35 -14.57 -0.67
C GLY A 1015 33.88 -14.32 -0.35
N LEU A 1016 32.96 -15.23 -0.68
CA LEU A 1016 31.51 -15.02 -0.58
C LEU A 1016 31.02 -13.86 -1.47
N ALA A 1017 31.61 -13.70 -2.65
CA ALA A 1017 31.10 -12.80 -3.69
C ALA A 1017 30.99 -13.48 -5.07
N VAL A 1018 30.12 -12.91 -5.91
CA VAL A 1018 29.94 -13.24 -7.32
C VAL A 1018 30.22 -11.99 -8.13
N GLU A 1019 31.03 -12.09 -9.18
CA GLU A 1019 31.26 -11.02 -10.13
C GLU A 1019 30.88 -11.51 -11.53
N LEU A 1020 30.09 -10.71 -12.25
CA LEU A 1020 29.63 -11.07 -13.57
C LEU A 1020 29.53 -9.87 -14.51
N THR A 1021 29.57 -10.16 -15.81
CA THR A 1021 29.22 -9.24 -16.88
C THR A 1021 28.09 -9.81 -17.72
N LEU A 1022 27.21 -8.94 -18.20
CA LEU A 1022 26.13 -9.29 -19.13
C LEU A 1022 25.96 -8.16 -20.14
N THR A 1023 26.08 -8.48 -21.43
CA THR A 1023 25.88 -7.51 -22.52
C THR A 1023 24.41 -7.35 -22.85
N ARG A 1024 24.05 -6.20 -23.45
CA ARG A 1024 22.70 -6.02 -23.99
C ARG A 1024 22.35 -7.13 -25.00
N PRO A 1025 21.17 -7.75 -24.92
CA PRO A 1025 20.71 -8.68 -25.95
C PRO A 1025 20.55 -7.97 -27.30
N PRO A 1026 20.76 -8.66 -28.44
CA PRO A 1026 20.59 -8.06 -29.77
C PRO A 1026 19.19 -7.49 -30.03
N ARG A 1027 18.17 -8.08 -29.38
CA ARG A 1027 16.77 -7.64 -29.39
C ARG A 1027 16.38 -7.19 -27.99
N LYS A 1028 15.63 -6.09 -27.87
CA LYS A 1028 15.03 -5.68 -26.60
C LYS A 1028 14.04 -6.75 -26.13
N LEU A 1029 14.32 -7.38 -25.00
CA LEU A 1029 13.49 -8.46 -24.45
C LEU A 1029 12.41 -7.93 -23.48
N GLY A 1030 12.64 -6.76 -22.88
CA GLY A 1030 11.84 -6.28 -21.75
C GLY A 1030 11.99 -7.16 -20.52
N LEU A 1031 13.02 -7.99 -20.43
CA LEU A 1031 13.19 -9.02 -19.40
C LEU A 1031 13.95 -8.45 -18.20
N THR A 1032 13.33 -8.50 -17.02
CA THR A 1032 14.05 -8.43 -15.75
C THR A 1032 14.70 -9.78 -15.51
N VAL A 1033 16.02 -9.87 -15.63
CA VAL A 1033 16.76 -11.13 -15.47
C VAL A 1033 16.87 -11.43 -13.97
N PRO A 1034 16.25 -12.52 -13.47
CA PRO A 1034 16.20 -12.80 -12.04
C PRO A 1034 17.41 -13.63 -11.61
N CYS A 1035 18.35 -13.01 -10.89
CA CYS A 1035 19.51 -13.71 -10.35
C CYS A 1035 19.37 -14.03 -8.87
N ARG A 1036 19.76 -15.24 -8.44
CA ARG A 1036 19.81 -15.65 -7.04
C ARG A 1036 21.22 -16.08 -6.64
N ILE A 1037 21.75 -15.50 -5.57
CA ILE A 1037 23.05 -15.88 -5.00
C ILE A 1037 22.77 -16.67 -3.72
N ARG A 1038 23.31 -17.89 -3.61
CA ARG A 1038 23.06 -18.80 -2.47
C ARG A 1038 24.30 -18.97 -1.61
N GLY A 1039 24.10 -19.18 -0.30
CA GLY A 1039 25.18 -19.51 0.63
C GLY A 1039 25.84 -18.29 1.27
N LEU A 1040 25.12 -17.17 1.31
CA LEU A 1040 25.51 -15.99 2.08
C LEU A 1040 25.13 -16.17 3.56
N ASN A 1041 25.82 -15.45 4.44
CA ASN A 1041 25.51 -15.41 5.86
C ASN A 1041 24.48 -14.31 6.13
N PRO A 1042 23.26 -14.63 6.64
CA PRO A 1042 22.23 -13.63 6.89
C PRO A 1042 22.59 -12.64 8.01
N ARG A 1043 23.65 -12.90 8.79
CA ARG A 1043 24.15 -11.97 9.83
C ARG A 1043 25.12 -10.91 9.30
N TRP A 1044 25.55 -11.02 8.04
CA TRP A 1044 26.53 -10.12 7.44
C TRP A 1044 25.86 -9.28 6.35
N SER A 1045 26.18 -7.99 6.26
CA SER A 1045 25.73 -7.13 5.17
C SER A 1045 26.10 -7.74 3.82
N ALA A 1046 25.14 -7.77 2.91
CA ALA A 1046 25.36 -8.02 1.50
C ALA A 1046 25.12 -6.73 0.70
N GLY A 1047 25.76 -6.62 -0.45
CA GLY A 1047 25.60 -5.47 -1.32
C GLY A 1047 25.79 -5.81 -2.79
N LEU A 1048 25.22 -4.96 -3.66
CA LEU A 1048 25.40 -4.99 -5.09
C LEU A 1048 26.23 -3.76 -5.48
N PHE A 1049 27.45 -3.99 -5.92
CA PHE A 1049 28.30 -2.99 -6.52
C PHE A 1049 28.21 -3.07 -8.05
N GLN A 1050 27.61 -2.06 -8.65
CA GLN A 1050 27.56 -1.86 -10.09
C GLN A 1050 28.75 -1.03 -10.54
N LYS A 1051 29.73 -1.71 -11.16
CA LYS A 1051 30.88 -1.06 -11.79
C LYS A 1051 30.42 -0.27 -13.02
N LYS A 1052 29.54 -0.88 -13.81
CA LYS A 1052 28.87 -0.28 -14.97
C LYS A 1052 27.50 -0.90 -15.15
N GLY A 1053 26.48 -0.13 -15.49
CA GLY A 1053 25.15 -0.66 -15.71
C GLY A 1053 24.10 0.43 -15.81
N TYR A 1054 22.85 0.06 -15.56
CA TYR A 1054 21.73 0.97 -15.63
C TYR A 1054 21.47 1.67 -14.28
N VAL A 1055 21.15 2.95 -14.35
CA VAL A 1055 20.59 3.79 -13.28
C VAL A 1055 19.64 4.77 -13.96
N LYS A 1056 18.53 5.14 -13.32
CA LYS A 1056 17.65 6.18 -13.85
C LYS A 1056 18.42 7.49 -14.00
N GLY A 1057 18.37 8.08 -15.19
CA GLY A 1057 19.25 9.17 -15.63
C GLY A 1057 19.37 10.41 -14.73
N ASP A 1058 18.44 10.66 -13.81
CA ASP A 1058 18.58 11.72 -12.80
C ASP A 1058 19.74 11.48 -11.81
N TYR A 1059 20.29 10.27 -11.73
CA TYR A 1059 21.38 9.88 -10.83
C TYR A 1059 22.66 9.45 -11.56
N GLY A 1060 22.92 10.02 -12.74
CA GLY A 1060 24.23 9.90 -13.41
C GLY A 1060 24.42 8.62 -14.25
N PRO A 1061 25.68 8.28 -14.62
CA PRO A 1061 25.97 7.37 -15.74
C PRO A 1061 25.85 5.87 -15.42
N GLY A 1062 25.41 5.50 -14.21
CA GLY A 1062 25.34 4.10 -13.77
C GLY A 1062 26.70 3.44 -13.46
N GLU A 1063 27.76 4.23 -13.30
CA GLU A 1063 29.10 3.74 -12.95
C GLU A 1063 29.42 3.92 -11.46
N ASN A 1064 30.14 2.96 -10.87
CA ASN A 1064 30.57 2.94 -9.47
C ASN A 1064 29.43 3.18 -8.47
N ARG A 1065 28.34 2.44 -8.65
CA ARG A 1065 27.13 2.55 -7.84
C ARG A 1065 27.03 1.39 -6.87
N TYR A 1066 26.57 1.65 -5.66
CA TYR A 1066 26.34 0.61 -4.65
C TYR A 1066 24.91 0.68 -4.16
N ARG A 1067 24.32 -0.47 -3.85
CA ARG A 1067 23.11 -0.58 -3.04
C ARG A 1067 23.21 -1.77 -2.08
N PRO A 1068 22.64 -1.71 -0.88
CA PRO A 1068 22.59 -2.85 0.03
C PRO A 1068 21.62 -3.91 -0.50
N LEU A 1069 21.88 -5.18 -0.17
CA LEU A 1069 21.02 -6.33 -0.51
C LEU A 1069 20.49 -6.98 0.77
N GLY A 1070 19.21 -7.31 0.76
CA GLY A 1070 18.61 -8.22 1.71
C GLY A 1070 19.11 -9.66 1.48
N VAL A 1071 19.20 -10.40 2.58
CA VAL A 1071 19.53 -11.83 2.57
C VAL A 1071 18.40 -12.53 3.31
N ASP A 1072 17.80 -13.53 2.66
CA ASP A 1072 16.70 -14.29 3.26
C ASP A 1072 17.20 -15.24 4.35
N LEU A 1073 16.28 -15.89 5.07
CA LEU A 1073 16.65 -16.76 6.20
C LEU A 1073 17.46 -17.99 5.77
N ALA A 1074 17.41 -18.36 4.49
CA ALA A 1074 18.18 -19.44 3.90
C ALA A 1074 19.55 -19.00 3.38
N GLY A 1075 19.92 -17.73 3.53
CA GLY A 1075 21.21 -17.20 3.08
C GLY A 1075 21.24 -16.92 1.57
N ALA A 1076 20.10 -16.52 0.98
CA ALA A 1076 20.02 -16.15 -0.43
C ALA A 1076 19.79 -14.64 -0.62
N ALA A 1077 20.51 -14.04 -1.57
CA ALA A 1077 20.26 -12.69 -2.05
C ALA A 1077 19.68 -12.72 -3.47
N TYR A 1078 18.83 -11.74 -3.78
CA TYR A 1078 18.01 -11.70 -4.99
C TYR A 1078 18.34 -10.43 -5.78
N VAL A 1079 18.91 -10.60 -6.97
CA VAL A 1079 19.52 -9.52 -7.75
C VAL A 1079 18.85 -9.46 -9.13
N PRO A 1080 17.93 -8.50 -9.37
CA PRO A 1080 17.47 -8.24 -10.73
C PRO A 1080 18.59 -7.59 -11.56
N LEU A 1081 18.71 -8.00 -12.82
CA LEU A 1081 19.55 -7.33 -13.83
C LEU A 1081 18.70 -6.81 -14.98
N TYR A 1082 19.12 -5.69 -15.57
CA TYR A 1082 18.35 -4.92 -16.56
C TYR A 1082 19.10 -4.79 -17.90
N PRO A 1083 19.39 -5.90 -18.59
CA PRO A 1083 20.34 -5.90 -19.70
C PRO A 1083 19.88 -5.07 -20.91
N ASP A 1084 18.57 -4.82 -21.07
CA ASP A 1084 18.06 -3.94 -22.15
C ASP A 1084 18.48 -2.48 -22.01
N TYR A 1085 18.79 -2.03 -20.79
CA TYR A 1085 18.95 -0.61 -20.47
C TYR A 1085 20.41 -0.13 -20.39
N ALA A 1086 21.38 -1.03 -20.53
CA ALA A 1086 22.80 -0.70 -20.57
C ALA A 1086 23.52 -1.56 -21.61
N GLU A 1087 24.51 -1.01 -22.32
CA GLU A 1087 25.33 -1.79 -23.27
C GLU A 1087 26.04 -2.96 -22.56
N LEU A 1088 26.49 -2.71 -21.33
CA LEU A 1088 27.16 -3.66 -20.47
C LEU A 1088 26.66 -3.46 -19.04
N THR A 1089 26.21 -4.55 -18.43
CA THR A 1089 26.00 -4.67 -16.99
C THR A 1089 27.20 -5.41 -16.40
N HIS A 1090 27.94 -4.77 -15.50
CA HIS A 1090 29.09 -5.32 -14.78
C HIS A 1090 28.90 -5.09 -13.30
N VAL A 1091 28.68 -6.18 -12.56
CA VAL A 1091 28.30 -6.13 -11.15
C VAL A 1091 29.12 -7.11 -10.31
N VAL A 1092 29.33 -6.74 -9.05
CA VAL A 1092 29.84 -7.60 -7.98
C VAL A 1092 28.77 -7.64 -6.89
N ALA A 1093 28.38 -8.83 -6.44
CA ALA A 1093 27.37 -9.00 -5.41
C ALA A 1093 27.80 -10.04 -4.37
N GLY A 1094 27.60 -9.74 -3.09
CA GLY A 1094 28.01 -10.61 -1.99
C GLY A 1094 28.28 -9.83 -0.71
N HIS A 1095 29.08 -10.39 0.18
CA HIS A 1095 29.52 -9.71 1.41
C HIS A 1095 30.73 -8.82 1.13
N PRO A 1096 30.68 -7.50 1.38
CA PRO A 1096 31.86 -6.64 1.23
C PRO A 1096 33.00 -7.03 2.18
N ILE A 1097 32.66 -7.47 3.39
CA ILE A 1097 33.58 -7.92 4.43
C ILE A 1097 33.09 -9.26 4.97
N VAL A 1098 34.02 -10.20 5.14
CA VAL A 1098 33.77 -11.54 5.65
C VAL A 1098 34.64 -11.83 6.87
N ALA A 1099 34.22 -12.79 7.69
CA ALA A 1099 35.02 -13.33 8.79
C ALA A 1099 35.45 -14.77 8.51
N GLY A 1100 36.51 -15.23 9.18
CA GLY A 1100 36.83 -16.66 9.28
C GLY A 1100 35.71 -17.47 9.95
N SER A 1101 35.81 -18.80 9.90
CA SER A 1101 34.78 -19.74 10.39
C SER A 1101 34.32 -19.45 11.83
N GLU A 1102 35.24 -19.10 12.72
CA GLU A 1102 34.96 -18.74 14.11
C GLU A 1102 34.08 -17.49 14.25
N GLY A 1103 34.08 -16.62 13.23
CA GLY A 1103 33.29 -15.39 13.16
C GLY A 1103 31.91 -15.53 12.53
N ARG A 1104 31.47 -16.74 12.17
CA ARG A 1104 30.18 -16.97 11.49
C ARG A 1104 28.97 -16.42 12.27
N GLU A 1105 29.07 -16.38 13.59
CA GLU A 1105 27.99 -15.91 14.46
C GLU A 1105 27.97 -14.40 14.67
N LEU A 1106 29.02 -13.67 14.25
CA LEU A 1106 29.10 -12.22 14.36
C LEU A 1106 28.07 -11.55 13.45
N PHE A 1107 27.53 -10.43 13.91
CA PHE A 1107 26.85 -9.50 13.04
C PHE A 1107 27.85 -8.52 12.44
N ILE A 1108 27.94 -8.44 11.12
CA ILE A 1108 28.85 -7.54 10.40
C ILE A 1108 27.99 -6.58 9.58
N GLN A 1109 28.12 -5.28 9.86
CA GLN A 1109 27.43 -4.20 9.16
C GLN A 1109 28.42 -3.45 8.28
N VAL A 1110 28.10 -3.31 7.00
CA VAL A 1110 28.84 -2.46 6.05
C VAL A 1110 27.85 -1.50 5.40
N THR A 1111 28.06 -0.20 5.60
CA THR A 1111 27.15 0.84 5.12
C THR A 1111 27.86 1.92 4.32
N HIS A 1112 27.31 2.25 3.15
CA HIS A 1112 27.85 3.28 2.27
C HIS A 1112 27.30 4.65 2.68
N VAL A 1113 28.16 5.52 3.24
CA VAL A 1113 27.71 6.78 3.88
C VAL A 1113 27.85 8.02 2.99
N ALA A 1114 28.70 7.97 1.96
CA ALA A 1114 28.85 9.04 0.97
C ALA A 1114 29.40 8.50 -0.35
N THR A 1115 29.01 9.10 -1.49
CA THR A 1115 29.53 8.73 -2.82
C THR A 1115 30.63 9.68 -3.33
N GLN A 1116 30.79 10.88 -2.74
CA GLN A 1116 31.73 11.91 -3.19
C GLN A 1116 32.54 12.54 -2.03
N PRO A 1117 33.74 12.01 -1.71
CA PRO A 1117 34.27 10.73 -2.17
C PRO A 1117 33.50 9.56 -1.54
N HIS A 1118 33.70 8.35 -2.08
CA HIS A 1118 33.16 7.14 -1.48
C HIS A 1118 33.64 6.98 -0.03
N ARG A 1119 32.71 6.74 0.90
CA ARG A 1119 32.98 6.51 2.33
C ARG A 1119 32.09 5.41 2.87
N TRP A 1120 32.62 4.67 3.84
CA TRP A 1120 31.97 3.48 4.39
C TRP A 1120 32.00 3.50 5.91
N HIS A 1121 31.01 2.86 6.51
CA HIS A 1121 30.97 2.52 7.92
C HIS A 1121 31.05 0.99 8.07
N VAL A 1122 31.97 0.50 8.88
CA VAL A 1122 32.07 -0.93 9.21
C VAL A 1122 31.95 -1.12 10.71
N SER A 1123 30.96 -1.90 11.14
CA SER A 1123 30.82 -2.28 12.54
C SER A 1123 30.48 -3.74 12.75
N VAL A 1124 30.88 -4.27 13.90
CA VAL A 1124 30.75 -5.68 14.25
C VAL A 1124 30.20 -5.84 15.66
N ASN A 1125 29.25 -6.74 15.83
CA ASN A 1125 28.69 -7.11 17.13
C ASN A 1125 28.85 -8.61 17.38
N ASN A 1126 29.29 -8.99 18.58
CA ASN A 1126 29.30 -10.38 19.03
C ASN A 1126 28.03 -10.67 19.84
N PRO A 1127 27.04 -11.39 19.29
CA PRO A 1127 25.81 -11.67 20.00
C PRO A 1127 25.89 -12.88 20.95
N THR A 1128 27.01 -13.59 20.99
CA THR A 1128 27.15 -14.86 21.72
C THR A 1128 27.59 -14.65 23.17
N ASP A 1129 27.55 -15.71 23.97
CA ASP A 1129 28.08 -15.74 25.35
C ASP A 1129 29.58 -16.07 25.42
N ARG A 1130 30.23 -16.29 24.27
CA ARG A 1130 31.67 -16.62 24.21
C ARG A 1130 32.46 -15.50 23.54
N THR A 1131 33.74 -15.40 23.92
CA THR A 1131 34.67 -14.56 23.17
C THR A 1131 34.89 -15.17 21.79
N ILE A 1132 34.73 -14.36 20.74
CA ILE A 1132 35.01 -14.77 19.36
C ILE A 1132 36.37 -14.20 18.96
N ARG A 1133 37.25 -15.08 18.46
CA ARG A 1133 38.55 -14.74 17.87
C ARG A 1133 38.50 -15.13 16.40
N THR A 1134 38.61 -14.16 15.51
CA THR A 1134 38.54 -14.39 14.07
C THR A 1134 39.39 -13.37 13.33
N THR A 1135 39.50 -13.50 12.01
CA THR A 1135 40.10 -12.50 11.12
C THR A 1135 39.02 -11.99 10.19
N LEU A 1136 38.88 -10.67 10.10
CA LEU A 1136 38.04 -10.02 9.11
C LEU A 1136 38.88 -9.66 7.88
N ARG A 1137 38.28 -9.70 6.69
CA ARG A 1137 38.94 -9.25 5.46
C ARG A 1137 37.94 -8.67 4.46
N GLY A 1138 38.38 -7.71 3.65
CA GLY A 1138 37.63 -7.27 2.49
C GLY A 1138 37.50 -8.39 1.46
N SER A 1139 36.32 -8.56 0.88
CA SER A 1139 36.04 -9.54 -0.19
C SER A 1139 35.65 -8.88 -1.52
N MET A 1140 35.08 -7.68 -1.46
CA MET A 1140 34.73 -6.89 -2.64
C MET A 1140 35.69 -5.72 -2.77
N VAL A 1141 36.18 -5.46 -3.98
CA VAL A 1141 36.96 -4.26 -4.29
C VAL A 1141 35.97 -3.11 -4.50
N LEU A 1142 35.78 -2.29 -3.47
CA LEU A 1142 34.85 -1.16 -3.49
C LEU A 1142 35.63 0.16 -3.41
N PRO A 1143 35.26 1.19 -4.21
CA PRO A 1143 35.87 2.50 -4.11
C PRO A 1143 35.79 3.05 -2.69
N GLY A 1144 36.92 3.53 -2.16
CA GLY A 1144 36.99 4.12 -0.81
C GLY A 1144 36.89 3.12 0.35
N LEU A 1145 36.84 1.81 0.11
CA LEU A 1145 36.91 0.77 1.15
C LEU A 1145 38.17 -0.07 0.96
N ASP A 1146 39.26 0.34 1.61
CA ASP A 1146 40.46 -0.47 1.76
C ASP A 1146 40.42 -1.15 3.14
N PHE A 1147 40.13 -2.46 3.17
CA PHE A 1147 39.94 -3.23 4.40
C PHE A 1147 40.90 -4.43 4.46
N PRO A 1148 42.10 -4.27 5.04
CA PRO A 1148 43.09 -5.35 5.11
C PRO A 1148 42.64 -6.46 6.05
N GLU A 1149 43.33 -7.59 6.00
CA GLU A 1149 43.11 -8.66 6.98
C GLU A 1149 43.36 -8.13 8.40
N THR A 1150 42.30 -8.15 9.21
CA THR A 1150 42.27 -7.53 10.52
C THR A 1150 41.89 -8.59 11.55
N PRO A 1151 42.85 -9.03 12.39
CA PRO A 1151 42.56 -9.89 13.53
C PRO A 1151 41.58 -9.19 14.48
N LEU A 1152 40.56 -9.91 14.93
CA LEU A 1152 39.52 -9.38 15.78
C LEU A 1152 39.26 -10.35 16.94
N THR A 1153 39.31 -9.81 18.16
CA THR A 1153 38.83 -10.50 19.37
C THR A 1153 37.71 -9.66 19.96
N LEU A 1154 36.50 -10.22 20.01
CA LEU A 1154 35.33 -9.56 20.60
C LEU A 1154 34.81 -10.36 21.78
N ALA A 1155 34.73 -9.72 22.95
CA ALA A 1155 34.06 -10.26 24.12
C ALA A 1155 32.54 -10.45 23.85
N PRO A 1156 31.83 -11.25 24.66
CA PRO A 1156 30.38 -11.37 24.62
C PRO A 1156 29.68 -10.00 24.64
N GLY A 1157 28.73 -9.77 23.73
CA GLY A 1157 27.98 -8.51 23.64
C GLY A 1157 28.76 -7.29 23.15
N ALA A 1158 30.05 -7.43 22.83
CA ALA A 1158 30.88 -6.30 22.40
C ALA A 1158 30.45 -5.76 21.03
N TYR A 1159 30.60 -4.44 20.85
CA TYR A 1159 30.37 -3.73 19.59
C TYR A 1159 31.62 -2.91 19.23
N ALA A 1160 32.09 -3.04 18.01
CA ALA A 1160 33.28 -2.33 17.53
C ALA A 1160 33.00 -1.66 16.18
N VAL A 1161 33.43 -0.41 16.04
CA VAL A 1161 33.45 0.33 14.76
C VAL A 1161 34.88 0.32 14.24
N LEU A 1162 35.09 -0.29 13.07
CA LEU A 1162 36.41 -0.62 12.53
C LEU A 1162 36.85 0.29 11.39
N HIS A 1163 35.90 0.85 10.64
CA HIS A 1163 36.15 1.77 9.52
C HIS A 1163 35.14 2.92 9.57
#